data_AF-A0A2E3FJT3-F1
#
_entry.id   AF-A0A2E3FJT3-F1
#
_cell.length_a   1.000
_cell.length_b   1.000
_cell.length_c   1.000
_cell.angle_alpha   90.00
_cell.angle_beta   90.00
_cell.angle_gamma   90.00
#
_symmetry.space_group_name_H-M   'P 1'
#
loop_
_entity.id
_entity.type
_entity.pdbx_description
1 polymer ?
#
loop_
_entity_poly.entity_id
_entity_poly.type
_entity_poly.pdbx_seq_one_letter_code
_entity_poly.pdbx_strand_id
1 'polypeptide(L)'
;MKLGGVNAFASLLTDAGLLGPGAIRFGSPDLIMLKSGGPTTHLAQNSILCGPTNMRIVIRQPKDMPVTKPNNALEGKLELLEKTPVLLAEVEEWKHGCWYHSNIISATGLGDLLNRLKDITPELNLQTESSCLPKGAFWAGSVAYDIIQWTQPIALTKKPDDNTILAVLWLVEDFVIHNNATDNFSVFGSNEVWTDLVNSILSDNRKIELELPEQPENNNPENSSINDQQHLDIIGQITDSIAKGMFYQINFGRFWYGELVEHPLDIFHRLTAANPAPFSAYIEAVDLGLAIVSSSPETLLRCDNGILFTAPIKGTVTRGADKSADLAMIESMITDVKERSEHRMLVDLMRNDLTRISDVGTVNVARFDVESYANVHHLVSHITGKLSVEYTSNDALDAIFPGGSITGCPRTMVSAAIDQIEATNRSFWTGSVGWFDPFTNDCSWNILIRTLEAHKRGRSWSGVVGAGGGITIRSLPEMEVAEAVWKSQAIRKACGWLEPEFNLTNSGALDVTKLPIENQFNFSHCGGIKTVTDPENDKGIANSVLIIDNLDSFTLNIANVVAGLGYEVCIVNGRDKISEHYAIAANLTKLLNNKSPSHIILGPGPGVPEDSKLTMAIAKLALTGELNIPLLGICLGHQAIGITDGYDLIQDPNGAIHGTPVACQSDGSGLFRGDNMNRLYVRYNSLVIAGKGSGQFSTNSVDEHGSIMGLRHKSQPIHSVQFHPESIGSKNGIEIIKAFLTLKSDA
;
A
#
# COMPACT_ATOMS: atom_id res chain seq x y z
N MET A 1 -35.44 9.81 -0.30
CA MET A 1 -34.51 9.81 0.86
C MET A 1 -33.69 11.10 0.79
N LYS A 2 -33.33 11.71 1.91
CA LYS A 2 -32.59 12.98 1.96
C LYS A 2 -31.17 12.76 2.50
N LEU A 3 -30.19 13.45 1.92
CA LEU A 3 -28.82 13.53 2.41
C LEU A 3 -28.60 14.85 3.16
N GLY A 4 -27.81 14.81 4.23
CA GLY A 4 -27.31 15.99 4.92
C GLY A 4 -25.80 16.17 4.74
N GLY A 5 -25.19 17.01 5.56
CA GLY A 5 -23.75 17.21 5.60
C GLY A 5 -23.17 17.83 4.34
N VAL A 6 -21.91 17.50 4.04
CA VAL A 6 -21.12 18.14 2.98
C VAL A 6 -21.76 18.08 1.58
N ASN A 7 -22.43 16.98 1.22
CA ASN A 7 -23.07 16.83 -0.10
C ASN A 7 -24.22 17.84 -0.28
N ALA A 8 -25.07 17.95 0.75
CA ALA A 8 -26.18 18.87 0.72
C ALA A 8 -25.71 20.32 0.75
N PHE A 9 -24.65 20.61 1.50
CA PHE A 9 -24.08 21.95 1.52
C PHE A 9 -23.44 22.32 0.18
N ALA A 10 -22.70 21.40 -0.46
CA ALA A 10 -22.14 21.61 -1.79
C ALA A 10 -23.22 21.91 -2.85
N SER A 11 -24.39 21.25 -2.77
CA SER A 11 -25.53 21.57 -3.63
C SER A 11 -26.02 23.00 -3.42
N LEU A 12 -26.19 23.44 -2.17
CA LEU A 12 -26.61 24.81 -1.86
C LEU A 12 -25.61 25.86 -2.35
N LEU A 13 -24.31 25.60 -2.20
CA LEU A 13 -23.27 26.50 -2.70
C LEU A 13 -23.23 26.55 -4.23
N THR A 14 -23.47 25.43 -4.91
CA THR A 14 -23.60 25.38 -6.38
C THR A 14 -24.78 26.23 -6.85
N ASP A 15 -25.96 26.08 -6.24
CA ASP A 15 -27.16 26.86 -6.57
C ASP A 15 -26.97 28.37 -6.33
N ALA A 16 -26.16 28.72 -5.32
CA ALA A 16 -25.81 30.11 -5.01
C ALA A 16 -24.69 30.68 -5.91
N GLY A 17 -24.12 29.90 -6.84
CA GLY A 17 -23.01 30.32 -7.68
C GLY A 17 -21.69 30.54 -6.90
N LEU A 18 -21.51 29.79 -5.81
CA LEU A 18 -20.30 29.80 -4.98
C LEU A 18 -19.41 28.56 -5.23
N LEU A 19 -19.95 27.53 -5.90
CA LEU A 19 -19.22 26.38 -6.45
C LEU A 19 -19.65 26.08 -7.90
N GLY A 20 -18.85 25.26 -8.59
CA GLY A 20 -19.16 24.76 -9.92
C GLY A 20 -19.21 25.87 -11.00
N PRO A 21 -19.96 25.67 -12.10
CA PRO A 21 -19.99 26.60 -13.24
C PRO A 21 -20.41 28.04 -12.92
N GLY A 22 -21.16 28.26 -11.84
CA GLY A 22 -21.57 29.60 -11.40
C GLY A 22 -20.48 30.39 -10.67
N ALA A 23 -19.42 29.72 -10.21
CA ALA A 23 -18.39 30.29 -9.33
C ALA A 23 -17.20 30.94 -10.06
N ILE A 24 -17.32 31.20 -11.37
CA ILE A 24 -16.23 31.71 -12.23
C ILE A 24 -15.55 32.98 -11.68
N ARG A 25 -16.28 33.80 -10.90
CA ARG A 25 -15.74 35.00 -10.25
C ARG A 25 -14.76 34.73 -9.11
N PHE A 26 -14.76 33.51 -8.57
CA PHE A 26 -13.90 33.08 -7.46
C PHE A 26 -12.81 32.11 -7.92
N GLY A 27 -13.13 31.24 -8.89
CA GLY A 27 -12.16 30.31 -9.46
C GLY A 27 -12.75 29.38 -10.51
N SER A 28 -12.06 28.28 -10.74
CA SER A 28 -12.47 27.25 -11.71
C SER A 28 -13.79 26.57 -11.32
N PRO A 29 -14.50 25.97 -12.30
CA PRO A 29 -15.73 25.21 -12.04
C PRO A 29 -15.47 23.78 -11.54
N ASP A 30 -14.20 23.41 -11.34
CA ASP A 30 -13.80 22.09 -10.85
C ASP A 30 -14.31 21.85 -9.42
N LEU A 31 -14.56 20.60 -9.06
CA LEU A 31 -15.14 20.22 -7.77
C LEU A 31 -14.26 19.22 -7.03
N ILE A 32 -14.03 19.47 -5.74
CA ILE A 32 -13.27 18.59 -4.85
C ILE A 32 -14.03 18.46 -3.54
N MET A 33 -14.47 17.24 -3.23
CA MET A 33 -15.12 16.91 -1.97
C MET A 33 -14.43 15.69 -1.36
N LEU A 34 -13.89 15.86 -0.16
CA LEU A 34 -13.30 14.79 0.64
C LEU A 34 -14.27 14.49 1.78
N LYS A 35 -15.02 13.40 1.65
CA LYS A 35 -16.17 13.09 2.50
C LYS A 35 -15.84 11.95 3.45
N SER A 36 -15.87 12.27 4.75
CA SER A 36 -15.97 11.24 5.78
C SER A 36 -17.40 10.70 5.83
N GLY A 37 -17.66 9.58 5.16
CA GLY A 37 -18.95 8.89 5.19
C GLY A 37 -19.02 7.81 6.27
N GLY A 38 -20.25 7.45 6.65
CA GLY A 38 -20.52 6.39 7.62
C GLY A 38 -20.93 6.95 8.98
N PRO A 39 -21.25 6.10 9.95
CA PRO A 39 -21.55 6.58 11.29
C PRO A 39 -20.24 7.05 11.95
N THR A 40 -20.33 8.01 12.86
CA THR A 40 -19.17 8.71 13.41
C THR A 40 -18.21 7.74 14.11
N THR A 41 -17.02 7.57 13.53
CA THR A 41 -15.92 6.78 14.08
C THR A 41 -14.67 7.64 14.22
N HIS A 42 -13.60 7.08 14.78
CA HIS A 42 -12.29 7.72 14.77
C HIS A 42 -11.70 7.91 13.36
N LEU A 43 -12.22 7.22 12.33
CA LEU A 43 -11.84 7.38 10.93
C LEU A 43 -12.76 8.34 10.15
N ALA A 44 -14.02 8.50 10.56
CA ALA A 44 -15.04 9.27 9.84
C ALA A 44 -15.50 10.54 10.59
N GLN A 45 -14.56 11.42 10.96
CA GLN A 45 -14.87 12.58 11.81
C GLN A 45 -15.22 13.85 11.04
N ASN A 46 -14.46 14.18 9.99
CA ASN A 46 -14.55 15.47 9.32
C ASN A 46 -14.59 15.30 7.80
N SER A 47 -15.43 16.08 7.13
CA SER A 47 -15.46 16.22 5.68
C SER A 47 -14.89 17.58 5.28
N ILE A 48 -14.22 17.66 4.13
CA ILE A 48 -13.66 18.88 3.55
C ILE A 48 -14.35 19.12 2.21
N LEU A 49 -14.96 20.30 2.05
CA LEU A 49 -15.45 20.82 0.79
C LEU A 49 -14.52 21.93 0.34
N CYS A 50 -13.79 21.72 -0.75
CA CYS A 50 -12.90 22.74 -1.27
C CYS A 50 -13.70 23.81 -2.02
N GLY A 51 -13.32 25.07 -1.83
CA GLY A 51 -13.80 26.20 -2.61
C GLY A 51 -13.23 26.22 -4.03
N PRO A 52 -13.66 27.17 -4.86
CA PRO A 52 -13.17 27.32 -6.23
C PRO A 52 -11.66 27.61 -6.26
N THR A 53 -10.91 26.85 -7.05
CA THR A 53 -9.44 26.95 -7.09
C THR A 53 -8.96 27.70 -8.33
N ASN A 54 -7.84 28.41 -8.21
CA ASN A 54 -7.23 29.16 -9.32
C ASN A 54 -5.93 28.55 -9.87
N MET A 55 -5.42 27.50 -9.23
CA MET A 55 -4.21 26.81 -9.64
C MET A 55 -4.38 25.31 -9.48
N ARG A 56 -3.83 24.56 -10.43
CA ARG A 56 -3.71 23.11 -10.34
C ARG A 56 -2.43 22.62 -10.98
N ILE A 57 -2.08 21.38 -10.70
CA ILE A 57 -1.11 20.62 -11.47
C ILE A 57 -1.79 19.46 -12.16
N VAL A 58 -1.32 19.15 -13.38
CA VAL A 58 -1.73 17.97 -14.14
C VAL A 58 -0.48 17.17 -14.48
N ILE A 59 -0.46 15.89 -14.10
CA ILE A 59 0.57 14.94 -14.50
C ILE A 59 0.02 14.12 -15.65
N ARG A 60 0.75 14.07 -16.76
CA ARG A 60 0.36 13.34 -17.95
C ARG A 60 1.39 12.28 -18.32
N GLN A 61 0.91 11.18 -18.86
CA GLN A 61 1.75 10.12 -19.42
C GLN A 61 2.67 10.69 -20.51
N PRO A 62 4.00 10.66 -20.34
CA PRO A 62 4.93 11.11 -21.36
C PRO A 62 4.95 10.16 -22.56
N LYS A 63 5.32 10.70 -23.72
CA LYS A 63 5.49 9.93 -24.96
C LYS A 63 6.65 8.93 -24.86
N ASP A 64 7.79 9.40 -24.37
CA ASP A 64 9.06 8.67 -24.39
C ASP A 64 9.30 7.85 -23.11
N MET A 65 8.25 7.23 -22.55
CA MET A 65 8.42 6.34 -21.40
C MET A 65 9.00 4.99 -21.83
N PRO A 66 9.93 4.41 -21.04
CA PRO A 66 10.47 3.09 -21.31
C PRO A 66 9.34 2.05 -21.25
N VAL A 67 9.34 1.16 -22.24
CA VAL A 67 8.45 0.00 -22.30
C VAL A 67 9.33 -1.23 -22.23
N THR A 68 9.05 -2.13 -21.29
CA THR A 68 9.76 -3.41 -21.24
C THR A 68 9.16 -4.40 -22.24
N LYS A 69 9.96 -5.36 -22.66
CA LYS A 69 9.43 -6.48 -23.44
C LYS A 69 8.53 -7.32 -22.53
N PRO A 70 7.47 -7.94 -23.06
CA PRO A 70 6.70 -8.93 -22.30
C PRO A 70 7.66 -9.95 -21.68
N ASN A 71 7.78 -9.89 -20.35
CA ASN A 71 8.53 -10.84 -19.56
C ASN A 71 7.54 -11.74 -18.84
N ASN A 72 7.97 -12.94 -18.47
CA ASN A 72 7.13 -13.85 -17.71
C ASN A 72 7.39 -13.62 -16.21
N ALA A 73 6.85 -12.52 -15.68
CA ALA A 73 6.91 -12.19 -14.26
C ALA A 73 6.27 -13.30 -13.41
N LEU A 74 5.27 -14.01 -13.95
CA LEU A 74 4.71 -15.23 -13.36
C LEU A 74 5.71 -16.41 -13.28
N GLU A 75 6.83 -16.37 -13.99
CA GLU A 75 7.97 -17.28 -13.87
C GLU A 75 9.17 -16.65 -13.13
N GLY A 76 8.99 -15.50 -12.48
CA GLY A 76 10.04 -14.83 -11.71
C GLY A 76 11.02 -14.00 -12.54
N LYS A 77 10.77 -13.88 -13.85
CA LYS A 77 11.62 -13.09 -14.74
C LYS A 77 11.23 -11.61 -14.64
N LEU A 78 12.09 -10.82 -13.98
CA LEU A 78 11.91 -9.39 -13.82
C LEU A 78 13.06 -8.61 -14.45
N GLU A 79 12.74 -7.52 -15.14
CA GLU A 79 13.72 -6.54 -15.63
C GLU A 79 13.58 -5.24 -14.83
N LEU A 80 14.60 -4.91 -14.05
CA LEU A 80 14.64 -3.68 -13.27
C LEU A 80 15.18 -2.52 -14.11
N LEU A 81 14.55 -1.36 -14.00
CA LEU A 81 15.04 -0.11 -14.57
C LEU A 81 16.29 0.36 -13.81
N GLU A 82 17.36 0.66 -14.55
CA GLU A 82 18.59 1.25 -13.98
C GLU A 82 18.39 2.72 -13.60
N LYS A 83 17.52 3.43 -14.33
CA LYS A 83 17.25 4.84 -14.11
C LYS A 83 15.78 5.14 -14.38
N THR A 84 15.13 5.72 -13.39
CA THR A 84 13.76 6.22 -13.52
C THR A 84 13.75 7.48 -14.40
N PRO A 85 12.82 7.58 -15.37
CA PRO A 85 12.61 8.80 -16.14
C PRO A 85 12.21 9.98 -15.25
N VAL A 86 12.45 11.20 -15.74
CA VAL A 86 11.99 12.42 -15.05
C VAL A 86 10.47 12.47 -15.05
N LEU A 87 9.88 12.77 -13.90
CA LEU A 87 8.44 13.03 -13.76
C LEU A 87 8.18 14.51 -14.03
N LEU A 88 7.15 14.80 -14.84
CA LEU A 88 6.77 16.17 -15.22
C LEU A 88 5.33 16.45 -14.76
N ALA A 89 5.12 17.62 -14.15
CA ALA A 89 3.81 18.19 -13.88
C ALA A 89 3.64 19.52 -14.60
N GLU A 90 2.52 19.67 -15.30
CA GLU A 90 2.08 20.94 -15.88
C GLU A 90 1.40 21.75 -14.78
N VAL A 91 1.92 22.94 -14.47
CA VAL A 91 1.24 23.91 -13.62
C VAL A 91 0.28 24.71 -14.49
N GLU A 92 -0.98 24.76 -14.07
CA GLU A 92 -2.05 25.45 -14.78
C GLU A 92 -2.72 26.48 -13.87
N GLU A 93 -3.02 27.65 -14.43
CA GLU A 93 -3.68 28.76 -13.75
C GLU A 93 -5.02 29.08 -14.42
N TRP A 94 -6.06 29.24 -13.61
CA TRP A 94 -7.38 29.62 -14.07
C TRP A 94 -7.46 31.13 -14.30
N LYS A 95 -7.66 31.54 -15.55
CA LYS A 95 -7.84 32.95 -15.93
C LYS A 95 -8.90 33.05 -17.01
N HIS A 96 -9.63 34.16 -17.09
CA HIS A 96 -10.58 34.43 -18.19
C HIS A 96 -11.57 33.29 -18.55
N GLY A 97 -11.91 32.41 -17.60
CA GLY A 97 -12.83 31.29 -17.84
C GLY A 97 -12.20 30.03 -18.44
N CYS A 98 -10.87 29.88 -18.45
CA CYS A 98 -10.19 28.65 -18.84
C CYS A 98 -8.85 28.43 -18.10
N TRP A 99 -8.34 27.20 -18.18
CA TRP A 99 -7.03 26.83 -17.67
C TRP A 99 -5.92 27.20 -18.67
N TYR A 100 -4.90 27.91 -18.18
CA TYR A 100 -3.70 28.26 -18.93
C TYR A 100 -2.49 27.54 -18.37
N HIS A 101 -1.74 26.88 -19.24
CA HIS A 101 -0.42 26.38 -18.89
C HIS A 101 0.50 27.55 -18.48
N SER A 102 1.04 27.50 -17.26
CA SER A 102 1.94 28.54 -16.74
C SER A 102 3.39 28.08 -16.65
N ASN A 103 3.65 26.85 -16.19
CA ASN A 103 4.99 26.32 -16.00
C ASN A 103 5.02 24.78 -16.02
N ILE A 104 6.22 24.19 -16.04
CA ILE A 104 6.46 22.76 -15.84
C ILE A 104 7.36 22.57 -14.62
N ILE A 105 6.97 21.66 -13.73
CA ILE A 105 7.83 21.16 -12.66
C ILE A 105 8.40 19.82 -13.08
N SER A 106 9.72 19.70 -13.01
CA SER A 106 10.43 18.43 -13.21
C SER A 106 10.95 17.88 -11.89
N ALA A 107 10.81 16.57 -11.72
CA ALA A 107 11.16 15.86 -10.49
C ALA A 107 11.69 14.45 -10.77
N THR A 108 12.34 13.87 -9.78
CA THR A 108 12.89 12.51 -9.84
C THR A 108 11.89 11.42 -9.50
N GLY A 109 10.78 11.77 -8.82
CA GLY A 109 9.71 10.86 -8.40
C GLY A 109 8.50 11.63 -7.87
N LEU A 110 7.50 10.92 -7.35
CA LEU A 110 6.26 11.53 -6.88
C LEU A 110 6.50 12.41 -5.65
N GLY A 111 7.26 11.92 -4.67
CA GLY A 111 7.56 12.66 -3.43
C GLY A 111 8.29 13.99 -3.70
N ASP A 112 9.37 13.95 -4.50
CA ASP A 112 10.13 15.14 -4.94
C ASP A 112 9.24 16.15 -5.67
N LEU A 113 8.34 15.68 -6.54
CA LEU A 113 7.40 16.56 -7.25
C LEU A 113 6.46 17.29 -6.30
N LEU A 114 5.83 16.56 -5.38
CA LEU A 114 4.88 17.15 -4.42
C LEU A 114 5.58 18.07 -3.42
N ASN A 115 6.83 17.78 -3.04
CA ASN A 115 7.64 18.66 -2.19
C ASN A 115 7.93 20.02 -2.84
N ARG A 116 8.15 20.05 -4.16
CA ARG A 116 8.35 21.30 -4.91
C ARG A 116 7.10 22.17 -4.99
N LEU A 117 5.91 21.61 -4.75
CA LEU A 117 4.68 22.40 -4.72
C LEU A 117 4.66 23.40 -3.54
N LYS A 118 5.47 23.17 -2.50
CA LYS A 118 5.68 24.13 -1.42
C LYS A 118 6.12 25.50 -1.94
N ASP A 119 6.98 25.56 -2.96
CA ASP A 119 7.55 26.80 -3.50
C ASP A 119 6.50 27.71 -4.17
N ILE A 120 5.39 27.13 -4.60
CA ILE A 120 4.27 27.82 -5.25
C ILE A 120 3.00 27.86 -4.37
N THR A 121 3.09 27.41 -3.12
CA THR A 121 1.98 27.45 -2.17
C THR A 121 2.08 28.73 -1.32
N PRO A 122 1.02 29.55 -1.23
CA PRO A 122 1.02 30.71 -0.33
C PRO A 122 1.03 30.25 1.14
N GLU A 123 1.84 30.92 1.96
CA GLU A 123 1.87 30.67 3.40
C GLU A 123 0.65 31.32 4.06
N LEU A 124 -0.40 30.51 4.28
CA LEU A 124 -1.61 30.90 4.99
C LEU A 124 -1.67 30.17 6.33
N ASN A 125 -2.05 30.87 7.40
CA ASN A 125 -2.33 30.26 8.69
C ASN A 125 -3.80 30.48 9.04
N LEU A 126 -4.62 29.46 8.76
CA LEU A 126 -6.07 29.50 8.91
C LEU A 126 -6.54 28.94 10.26
N GLN A 127 -5.61 28.60 11.17
CA GLN A 127 -5.85 28.17 12.56
C GLN A 127 -6.99 27.15 12.73
N THR A 128 -6.98 26.04 12.00
CA THR A 128 -7.93 24.96 12.26
C THR A 128 -7.62 24.31 13.62
N GLU A 129 -8.58 24.29 14.55
CA GLU A 129 -8.33 23.82 15.94
C GLU A 129 -8.25 22.29 16.08
N SER A 130 -8.68 21.52 15.08
CA SER A 130 -8.74 20.05 15.16
C SER A 130 -7.50 19.37 14.58
N SER A 131 -7.06 18.27 15.18
CA SER A 131 -6.03 17.39 14.61
C SER A 131 -6.46 16.85 13.24
N CYS A 132 -5.49 16.62 12.35
CA CYS A 132 -5.70 15.94 11.06
C CYS A 132 -6.60 16.70 10.08
N LEU A 133 -6.45 18.02 10.07
CA LEU A 133 -7.07 18.93 9.11
C LEU A 133 -6.01 19.92 8.61
N PRO A 134 -6.14 20.43 7.37
CA PRO A 134 -5.24 21.43 6.83
C PRO A 134 -5.13 22.64 7.76
N LYS A 135 -3.91 23.19 7.94
CA LYS A 135 -3.67 24.37 8.78
C LYS A 135 -3.55 25.66 7.97
N GLY A 136 -3.35 25.53 6.67
CA GLY A 136 -3.21 26.64 5.72
C GLY A 136 -3.72 26.27 4.33
N ALA A 137 -3.11 26.87 3.31
CA ALA A 137 -3.27 26.42 1.95
C ALA A 137 -2.69 25.01 1.80
N PHE A 138 -3.40 24.15 1.07
CA PHE A 138 -3.03 22.76 0.88
C PHE A 138 -3.33 22.31 -0.54
N TRP A 139 -2.78 21.17 -0.93
CA TRP A 139 -3.07 20.56 -2.22
C TRP A 139 -4.00 19.36 -2.02
N ALA A 140 -5.03 19.26 -2.85
CA ALA A 140 -5.95 18.13 -2.84
C ALA A 140 -6.22 17.63 -4.25
N GLY A 141 -6.42 16.33 -4.41
CA GLY A 141 -6.67 15.75 -5.71
C GLY A 141 -6.43 14.25 -5.74
N SER A 142 -6.20 13.72 -6.93
CA SER A 142 -6.10 12.29 -7.16
C SER A 142 -4.89 11.89 -7.99
N VAL A 143 -4.35 10.71 -7.68
CA VAL A 143 -3.18 10.09 -8.29
C VAL A 143 -3.56 8.69 -8.78
N ALA A 144 -3.34 8.42 -10.07
CA ALA A 144 -3.58 7.13 -10.70
C ALA A 144 -2.55 6.09 -10.28
N TYR A 145 -2.94 4.81 -10.29
CA TYR A 145 -2.06 3.67 -10.04
C TYR A 145 -0.85 3.66 -10.99
N ASP A 146 -1.04 4.06 -12.25
CA ASP A 146 0.01 4.03 -13.28
C ASP A 146 1.21 4.96 -13.01
N ILE A 147 1.15 5.83 -11.97
CA ILE A 147 2.32 6.50 -11.39
C ILE A 147 3.35 5.51 -10.85
N ILE A 148 3.01 4.22 -10.73
CA ILE A 148 3.92 3.13 -10.40
C ILE A 148 5.20 3.11 -11.24
N GLN A 149 5.16 3.64 -12.46
CA GLN A 149 6.33 3.82 -13.33
C GLN A 149 7.45 4.70 -12.70
N TRP A 150 7.15 5.48 -11.66
CA TRP A 150 8.12 6.31 -10.92
C TRP A 150 8.34 5.87 -9.48
N THR A 151 7.41 5.14 -8.88
CA THR A 151 7.53 4.67 -7.49
C THR A 151 8.11 3.25 -7.39
N GLN A 152 8.11 2.50 -8.49
CA GLN A 152 8.71 1.17 -8.59
C GLN A 152 9.74 1.11 -9.72
N PRO A 153 10.82 0.33 -9.58
CA PRO A 153 11.90 0.23 -10.56
C PRO A 153 11.53 -0.68 -11.76
N ILE A 154 10.30 -0.58 -12.29
CA ILE A 154 9.81 -1.39 -13.40
C ILE A 154 9.29 -0.50 -14.53
N ALA A 155 9.44 -0.97 -15.77
CA ALA A 155 8.70 -0.43 -16.90
C ALA A 155 7.47 -1.29 -17.17
N LEU A 156 6.38 -0.65 -17.59
CA LEU A 156 5.16 -1.37 -17.97
C LEU A 156 5.31 -1.94 -19.39
N THR A 157 4.75 -3.11 -19.62
CA THR A 157 4.60 -3.72 -20.95
C THR A 157 3.51 -2.98 -21.72
N LYS A 158 2.42 -2.62 -21.05
CA LYS A 158 1.34 -1.79 -21.61
C LYS A 158 1.25 -0.48 -20.83
N LYS A 159 2.09 0.49 -21.20
CA LYS A 159 1.99 1.84 -20.65
C LYS A 159 0.66 2.51 -21.07
N PRO A 160 0.14 3.46 -20.28
CA PRO A 160 -0.96 4.31 -20.71
C PRO A 160 -0.65 5.03 -22.03
N ASP A 161 -1.71 5.43 -22.74
CA ASP A 161 -1.58 6.21 -23.96
C ASP A 161 -0.97 7.58 -23.67
N ASP A 162 -0.26 8.15 -24.65
CA ASP A 162 0.37 9.46 -24.52
C ASP A 162 -0.65 10.54 -24.11
N ASN A 163 -0.26 11.40 -23.17
CA ASN A 163 -1.09 12.45 -22.57
C ASN A 163 -2.25 11.98 -21.68
N THR A 164 -2.39 10.68 -21.42
CA THR A 164 -3.32 10.16 -20.39
C THR A 164 -3.06 10.86 -19.06
N ILE A 165 -4.11 11.27 -18.38
CA ILE A 165 -4.01 11.95 -17.08
C ILE A 165 -3.64 10.92 -16.02
N LEU A 166 -2.53 11.16 -15.34
CA LEU A 166 -2.02 10.30 -14.26
C LEU A 166 -2.23 10.92 -12.88
N ALA A 167 -2.36 12.24 -12.79
CA ALA A 167 -2.78 12.90 -11.56
C ALA A 167 -3.33 14.29 -11.87
N VAL A 168 -4.24 14.76 -11.01
CA VAL A 168 -4.68 16.16 -10.97
C VAL A 168 -4.78 16.56 -9.51
N LEU A 169 -4.10 17.65 -9.13
CA LEU A 169 -4.15 18.23 -7.79
C LEU A 169 -4.37 19.72 -7.90
N TRP A 170 -5.24 20.27 -7.07
CA TRP A 170 -5.54 21.70 -7.02
C TRP A 170 -4.98 22.31 -5.74
N LEU A 171 -4.52 23.56 -5.86
CA LEU A 171 -4.19 24.38 -4.71
C LEU A 171 -5.49 24.90 -4.09
N VAL A 172 -5.75 24.51 -2.86
CA VAL A 172 -6.94 24.88 -2.09
C VAL A 172 -6.56 25.93 -1.06
N GLU A 173 -7.13 27.12 -1.21
CA GLU A 173 -6.97 28.23 -0.27
C GLU A 173 -8.26 28.52 0.51
N ASP A 174 -9.41 28.27 -0.11
CA ASP A 174 -10.75 28.43 0.47
C ASP A 174 -11.42 27.06 0.63
N PHE A 175 -12.02 26.78 1.78
CA PHE A 175 -12.66 25.49 2.05
C PHE A 175 -13.62 25.55 3.24
N VAL A 176 -14.47 24.51 3.34
CA VAL A 176 -15.41 24.31 4.44
C VAL A 176 -15.12 22.97 5.10
N ILE A 177 -15.04 22.96 6.42
CA ILE A 177 -14.98 21.76 7.23
C ILE A 177 -16.37 21.47 7.77
N HIS A 178 -16.83 20.23 7.60
CA HIS A 178 -18.04 19.71 8.24
C HIS A 178 -17.65 18.64 9.27
N ASN A 179 -17.98 18.87 10.53
CA ASN A 179 -17.75 17.89 11.60
C ASN A 179 -18.97 16.97 11.71
N ASN A 180 -18.78 15.68 11.43
CA ASN A 180 -19.87 14.69 11.40
C ASN A 180 -20.46 14.42 12.80
N ALA A 181 -19.70 14.65 13.87
CA ALA A 181 -20.14 14.36 15.23
C ALA A 181 -21.07 15.46 15.78
N THR A 182 -20.75 16.71 15.47
CA THR A 182 -21.49 17.89 15.96
C THR A 182 -22.44 18.47 14.93
N ASP A 183 -22.34 18.04 13.67
CA ASP A 183 -23.02 18.61 12.50
C ASP A 183 -22.71 20.10 12.27
N ASN A 184 -21.58 20.57 12.79
CA ASN A 184 -21.14 21.96 12.64
C ASN A 184 -20.32 22.15 11.36
N PHE A 185 -20.50 23.31 10.74
CA PHE A 185 -19.72 23.76 9.61
C PHE A 185 -18.79 24.91 10.02
N SER A 186 -17.58 24.93 9.45
CA SER A 186 -16.61 26.00 9.67
C SER A 186 -15.97 26.37 8.34
N VAL A 187 -15.92 27.68 8.05
CA VAL A 187 -15.48 28.22 6.77
C VAL A 187 -14.09 28.83 6.94
N PHE A 188 -13.17 28.51 6.04
CA PHE A 188 -11.80 28.99 6.03
C PHE A 188 -11.46 29.48 4.61
N GLY A 189 -10.63 30.50 4.49
CA GLY A 189 -10.29 31.02 3.17
C GLY A 189 -9.44 32.28 3.18
N SER A 190 -8.75 32.52 2.06
CA SER A 190 -8.08 33.78 1.75
C SER A 190 -9.02 34.78 1.04
N ASN A 191 -10.12 34.31 0.44
CA ASN A 191 -11.09 35.14 -0.25
C ASN A 191 -12.23 35.60 0.69
N GLU A 192 -12.09 36.78 1.28
CA GLU A 192 -13.09 37.36 2.21
C GLU A 192 -14.51 37.43 1.62
N VAL A 193 -14.65 37.73 0.32
CA VAL A 193 -15.97 37.83 -0.32
C VAL A 193 -16.64 36.46 -0.41
N TRP A 194 -15.87 35.44 -0.78
CA TRP A 194 -16.41 34.08 -0.85
C TRP A 194 -16.77 33.56 0.55
N THR A 195 -15.87 33.72 1.52
CA THR A 195 -16.09 33.23 2.90
C THR A 195 -17.28 33.93 3.56
N ASP A 196 -17.45 35.24 3.39
CA ASP A 196 -18.61 35.99 3.89
C ASP A 196 -19.93 35.49 3.29
N LEU A 197 -19.95 35.20 1.99
CA LEU A 197 -21.15 34.69 1.32
C LEU A 197 -21.49 33.27 1.77
N VAL A 198 -20.50 32.40 1.96
CA VAL A 198 -20.71 31.05 2.50
C VAL A 198 -21.22 31.12 3.94
N ASN A 199 -20.62 31.97 4.79
CA ASN A 199 -21.08 32.20 6.16
C ASN A 199 -22.51 32.75 6.24
N SER A 200 -22.88 33.62 5.29
CA SER A 200 -24.25 34.13 5.16
C SER A 200 -25.26 33.01 4.89
N ILE A 201 -24.93 32.06 4.01
CA ILE A 201 -25.77 30.88 3.73
C ILE A 201 -25.91 30.00 4.98
N LEU A 202 -24.81 29.77 5.72
CA LEU A 202 -24.84 29.01 6.98
C LEU A 202 -25.71 29.70 8.05
N SER A 203 -25.74 31.04 8.06
CA SER A 203 -26.50 31.84 9.02
C SER A 203 -28.00 31.93 8.70
N ASP A 204 -28.42 31.57 7.48
CA ASP A 204 -29.80 31.72 7.00
C ASP A 204 -30.78 30.66 7.55
N ASN A 205 -30.37 29.86 8.54
CA ASN A 205 -31.16 28.79 9.18
C ASN A 205 -31.87 27.83 8.20
N ARG A 206 -31.42 27.77 6.94
CA ARG A 206 -31.94 26.83 5.95
C ARG A 206 -31.55 25.43 6.37
N LYS A 207 -32.44 24.47 6.12
CA LYS A 207 -32.09 23.05 6.28
C LYS A 207 -31.06 22.68 5.22
N ILE A 208 -29.91 22.17 5.67
CA ILE A 208 -28.87 21.60 4.81
C ILE A 208 -29.27 20.16 4.48
N GLU A 209 -30.22 20.03 3.55
CA GLU A 209 -30.77 18.76 3.09
C GLU A 209 -30.80 18.74 1.55
N LEU A 210 -30.38 17.63 0.97
CA LEU A 210 -30.46 17.35 -0.46
C LEU A 210 -31.40 16.17 -0.70
N GLU A 211 -32.37 16.34 -1.59
CA GLU A 211 -33.17 15.22 -2.08
C GLU A 211 -32.32 14.36 -3.00
N LEU A 212 -32.25 13.05 -2.73
CA LEU A 212 -31.48 12.16 -3.59
C LEU A 212 -32.08 12.14 -5.00
N PRO A 213 -31.26 12.32 -6.05
CA PRO A 213 -31.73 12.27 -7.42
C PRO A 213 -32.27 10.88 -7.74
N GLU A 214 -33.46 10.81 -8.32
CA GLU A 214 -34.01 9.56 -8.83
C GLU A 214 -33.07 9.00 -9.90
N GLN A 215 -32.87 7.68 -9.86
CA GLN A 215 -32.01 7.02 -10.81
C GLN A 215 -32.74 6.87 -12.15
N PRO A 216 -32.22 7.47 -13.24
CA PRO A 216 -32.77 7.26 -14.57
C PRO A 216 -32.53 5.83 -15.05
N GLU A 217 -33.41 5.35 -15.94
CA GLU A 217 -33.25 4.06 -16.60
C GLU A 217 -32.06 4.11 -17.57
N ASN A 218 -31.18 3.11 -17.51
CA ASN A 218 -30.04 2.97 -18.40
C ASN A 218 -30.15 1.66 -19.18
N ASN A 219 -30.60 1.77 -20.43
CA ASN A 219 -30.78 0.63 -21.33
C ASN A 219 -29.49 0.19 -22.04
N ASN A 220 -28.35 0.85 -21.76
CA ASN A 220 -27.07 0.48 -22.33
C ASN A 220 -26.42 -0.63 -21.49
N PRO A 221 -26.03 -1.77 -22.10
CA PRO A 221 -25.37 -2.83 -21.37
C PRO A 221 -23.95 -2.41 -20.97
N GLU A 222 -23.53 -2.83 -19.78
CA GLU A 222 -22.12 -2.79 -19.39
C GLU A 222 -21.34 -3.94 -20.07
N ASN A 223 -20.04 -3.73 -20.27
CA ASN A 223 -19.10 -4.74 -20.73
C ASN A 223 -18.09 -5.04 -19.63
N SER A 224 -17.57 -6.27 -19.58
CA SER A 224 -16.48 -6.62 -18.65
C SER A 224 -15.19 -6.93 -19.41
N SER A 225 -14.03 -6.60 -18.81
CA SER A 225 -12.72 -6.88 -19.40
C SER A 225 -12.48 -8.37 -19.66
N ILE A 226 -13.05 -9.23 -18.82
CA ILE A 226 -12.98 -10.68 -18.90
C ILE A 226 -14.30 -11.32 -18.46
N ASN A 227 -14.55 -12.55 -18.89
CA ASN A 227 -15.65 -13.37 -18.38
C ASN A 227 -15.20 -14.21 -17.16
N ASP A 228 -16.15 -14.91 -16.54
CA ASP A 228 -15.91 -15.67 -15.31
C ASP A 228 -14.94 -16.84 -15.53
N GLN A 229 -15.01 -17.53 -16.67
CA GLN A 229 -14.08 -18.62 -17.00
C GLN A 229 -12.65 -18.11 -17.17
N GLN A 230 -12.47 -16.99 -17.88
CA GLN A 230 -11.15 -16.36 -18.03
C GLN A 230 -10.59 -15.92 -16.68
N HIS A 231 -11.43 -15.41 -15.78
CA HIS A 231 -11.02 -15.05 -14.42
C HIS A 231 -10.54 -16.30 -13.65
N LEU A 232 -11.29 -17.41 -13.70
CA LEU A 232 -10.88 -18.68 -13.09
C LEU A 232 -9.52 -19.17 -13.63
N ASP A 233 -9.34 -19.13 -14.95
CA ASP A 233 -8.11 -19.58 -15.61
C ASP A 233 -6.89 -18.71 -15.21
N ILE A 234 -7.08 -17.42 -15.01
CA ILE A 234 -6.04 -16.49 -14.54
C ILE A 234 -5.71 -16.76 -13.07
N ILE A 235 -6.71 -17.01 -12.22
CA ILE A 235 -6.46 -17.39 -10.82
C ILE A 235 -5.63 -18.67 -10.75
N GLY A 236 -5.92 -19.68 -11.59
CA GLY A 236 -5.11 -20.90 -11.69
C GLY A 236 -3.64 -20.61 -12.00
N GLN A 237 -3.38 -19.75 -12.98
CA GLN A 237 -2.01 -19.34 -13.33
C GLN A 237 -1.30 -18.62 -12.17
N ILE A 238 -2.02 -17.73 -11.48
CA ILE A 238 -1.53 -17.04 -10.29
C ILE A 238 -1.16 -18.04 -9.19
N THR A 239 -2.04 -18.99 -8.87
CA THR A 239 -1.80 -19.98 -7.81
C THR A 239 -0.61 -20.88 -8.13
N ASP A 240 -0.42 -21.24 -9.41
CA ASP A 240 0.75 -22.00 -9.86
C ASP A 240 2.05 -21.22 -9.66
N SER A 241 2.05 -19.92 -9.93
CA SER A 241 3.21 -19.05 -9.70
C SER A 241 3.52 -18.86 -8.21
N ILE A 242 2.49 -18.72 -7.37
CA ILE A 242 2.64 -18.68 -5.91
C ILE A 242 3.25 -19.99 -5.41
N ALA A 243 2.76 -21.15 -5.89
CA ALA A 243 3.30 -22.46 -5.53
C ALA A 243 4.77 -22.65 -5.94
N LYS A 244 5.19 -22.02 -7.04
CA LYS A 244 6.59 -21.99 -7.50
C LYS A 244 7.46 -20.99 -6.71
N GLY A 245 6.87 -20.19 -5.83
CA GLY A 245 7.58 -19.25 -4.96
C GLY A 245 7.80 -17.86 -5.56
N MET A 246 7.14 -17.50 -6.67
CA MET A 246 7.40 -16.23 -7.37
C MET A 246 6.91 -14.99 -6.59
N PHE A 247 5.90 -15.16 -5.75
CA PHE A 247 5.36 -14.16 -4.83
C PHE A 247 4.40 -14.85 -3.85
N TYR A 248 3.96 -14.14 -2.81
CA TYR A 248 3.12 -14.69 -1.73
C TYR A 248 1.63 -14.43 -1.97
N GLN A 249 1.30 -13.23 -2.45
CA GLN A 249 -0.06 -12.79 -2.78
C GLN A 249 0.00 -11.77 -3.91
N ILE A 250 -0.99 -11.79 -4.79
CA ILE A 250 -1.22 -10.78 -5.83
C ILE A 250 -2.68 -10.36 -5.84
N ASN A 251 -2.96 -9.08 -6.00
CA ASN A 251 -4.32 -8.56 -6.13
C ASN A 251 -4.65 -8.46 -7.62
N PHE A 252 -5.65 -9.21 -8.06
CA PHE A 252 -6.07 -9.27 -9.45
C PHE A 252 -7.39 -8.53 -9.67
N GLY A 253 -7.42 -7.65 -10.67
CA GLY A 253 -8.54 -6.79 -11.02
C GLY A 253 -9.34 -7.25 -12.24
N ARG A 254 -10.66 -7.12 -12.13
CA ARG A 254 -11.62 -7.17 -13.23
C ARG A 254 -12.29 -5.81 -13.39
N PHE A 255 -12.54 -5.41 -14.63
CA PHE A 255 -13.10 -4.10 -14.95
C PHE A 255 -14.47 -4.23 -15.63
N TRP A 256 -15.34 -3.26 -15.37
CA TRP A 256 -16.63 -3.05 -16.03
C TRP A 256 -16.69 -1.66 -16.64
N TYR A 257 -17.22 -1.58 -17.86
CA TYR A 257 -17.28 -0.36 -18.68
C TYR A 257 -18.71 -0.14 -19.14
N GLY A 258 -19.20 1.09 -19.12
CA GLY A 258 -20.56 1.40 -19.59
C GLY A 258 -20.80 2.88 -19.82
N GLU A 259 -21.86 3.21 -20.55
CA GLU A 259 -22.33 4.59 -20.66
C GLU A 259 -23.01 5.03 -19.37
N LEU A 260 -22.84 6.31 -19.02
CA LEU A 260 -23.54 6.95 -17.92
C LEU A 260 -24.60 7.90 -18.51
N VAL A 261 -25.84 7.75 -18.05
CA VAL A 261 -27.00 8.51 -18.56
C VAL A 261 -27.28 9.78 -17.75
N GLU A 262 -26.41 10.10 -16.80
CA GLU A 262 -26.53 11.23 -15.88
C GLU A 262 -25.17 11.76 -15.43
N HIS A 263 -25.16 12.78 -14.59
CA HIS A 263 -23.94 13.39 -14.10
C HIS A 263 -23.26 12.52 -13.02
N PRO A 264 -21.92 12.36 -13.03
CA PRO A 264 -21.21 11.59 -12.00
C PRO A 264 -21.47 12.06 -10.55
N LEU A 265 -21.77 13.35 -10.35
CA LEU A 265 -22.13 13.90 -9.04
C LEU A 265 -23.42 13.28 -8.46
N ASP A 266 -24.42 13.01 -9.30
CA ASP A 266 -25.68 12.38 -8.87
C ASP A 266 -25.45 10.91 -8.48
N ILE A 267 -24.56 10.22 -9.21
CA ILE A 267 -24.09 8.88 -8.88
C ILE A 267 -23.36 8.89 -7.53
N PHE A 268 -22.50 9.87 -7.27
CA PHE A 268 -21.81 10.03 -5.98
C PHE A 268 -22.77 10.22 -4.82
N HIS A 269 -23.80 11.05 -4.98
CA HIS A 269 -24.85 11.23 -3.97
C HIS A 269 -25.54 9.91 -3.63
N ARG A 270 -26.00 9.15 -4.64
CA ARG A 270 -26.63 7.85 -4.40
C ARG A 270 -25.67 6.83 -3.79
N LEU A 271 -24.45 6.74 -4.30
CA LEU A 271 -23.44 5.78 -3.81
C LEU A 271 -23.12 6.02 -2.33
N THR A 272 -22.88 7.26 -1.94
CA THR A 272 -22.52 7.60 -0.54
C THR A 272 -23.70 7.54 0.41
N ALA A 273 -24.94 7.58 -0.08
CA ALA A 273 -26.14 7.29 0.70
C ALA A 273 -26.30 5.79 0.95
N ALA A 274 -26.13 4.97 -0.11
CA ALA A 274 -26.36 3.53 -0.05
C ALA A 274 -25.21 2.75 0.60
N ASN A 275 -23.96 3.19 0.38
CA ASN A 275 -22.75 2.53 0.84
C ASN A 275 -21.79 3.57 1.44
N PRO A 276 -22.08 4.12 2.62
CA PRO A 276 -21.28 5.17 3.21
C PRO A 276 -19.92 4.63 3.72
N ALA A 277 -18.82 5.34 3.44
CA ALA A 277 -17.47 4.92 3.82
C ALA A 277 -16.59 6.09 4.32
N PRO A 278 -15.65 5.85 5.28
CA PRO A 278 -14.87 6.88 5.97
C PRO A 278 -13.97 7.73 5.05
N PHE A 279 -13.58 7.24 3.88
CA PHE A 279 -12.67 7.93 2.97
C PHE A 279 -13.29 8.10 1.59
N SER A 280 -14.54 8.54 1.53
CA SER A 280 -15.25 8.82 0.27
C SER A 280 -14.73 10.12 -0.36
N ALA A 281 -14.78 10.22 -1.68
CA ALA A 281 -14.39 11.46 -2.37
C ALA A 281 -15.12 11.64 -3.71
N TYR A 282 -15.30 12.90 -4.09
CA TYR A 282 -15.69 13.32 -5.43
C TYR A 282 -14.66 14.31 -5.97
N ILE A 283 -14.13 14.04 -7.15
CA ILE A 283 -13.24 14.94 -7.88
C ILE A 283 -13.84 15.14 -9.27
N GLU A 284 -13.85 16.37 -9.77
CA GLU A 284 -14.21 16.67 -11.15
C GLU A 284 -13.31 17.75 -11.74
N ALA A 285 -12.59 17.39 -12.80
CA ALA A 285 -11.85 18.31 -13.65
C ALA A 285 -12.66 18.54 -14.94
N VAL A 286 -13.40 19.65 -15.00
CA VAL A 286 -14.49 19.85 -15.97
C VAL A 286 -13.97 19.92 -17.40
N ASP A 287 -12.88 20.64 -17.63
CA ASP A 287 -12.26 20.82 -18.95
C ASP A 287 -11.52 19.57 -19.43
N LEU A 288 -10.97 18.79 -18.50
CA LEU A 288 -10.33 17.50 -18.78
C LEU A 288 -11.36 16.39 -19.03
N GLY A 289 -12.63 16.64 -18.70
CA GLY A 289 -13.71 15.66 -18.84
C GLY A 289 -13.51 14.45 -17.93
N LEU A 290 -12.92 14.63 -16.74
CA LEU A 290 -12.61 13.56 -15.80
C LEU A 290 -13.38 13.78 -14.49
N ALA A 291 -14.05 12.73 -14.00
CA ALA A 291 -14.62 12.71 -12.66
C ALA A 291 -14.31 11.39 -11.94
N ILE A 292 -13.95 11.48 -10.67
CA ILE A 292 -13.68 10.33 -9.79
C ILE A 292 -14.74 10.30 -8.70
N VAL A 293 -15.47 9.18 -8.62
CA VAL A 293 -16.55 8.94 -7.65
C VAL A 293 -16.12 7.78 -6.77
N SER A 294 -15.74 8.03 -5.53
CA SER A 294 -15.20 7.01 -4.62
C SER A 294 -15.98 6.92 -3.31
N SER A 295 -16.26 5.68 -2.87
CA SER A 295 -16.75 5.38 -1.51
C SER A 295 -15.81 4.38 -0.83
N SER A 296 -14.56 4.80 -0.61
CA SER A 296 -13.50 3.93 -0.11
C SER A 296 -13.56 3.75 1.42
N PRO A 297 -13.44 2.50 1.92
CA PRO A 297 -13.31 2.23 3.35
C PRO A 297 -11.86 2.31 3.87
N GLU A 298 -10.86 2.40 2.99
CA GLU A 298 -9.46 2.14 3.36
C GLU A 298 -8.58 3.38 3.20
N THR A 299 -7.77 3.65 4.24
CA THR A 299 -6.73 4.68 4.21
C THR A 299 -5.45 4.10 3.62
N LEU A 300 -4.79 4.85 2.73
CA LEU A 300 -3.42 4.56 2.33
C LEU A 300 -2.45 5.09 3.38
N LEU A 301 -2.58 6.38 3.70
CA LEU A 301 -1.70 7.11 4.60
C LEU A 301 -2.39 8.30 5.23
N ARG A 302 -2.06 8.53 6.50
CA ARG A 302 -2.29 9.79 7.18
C ARG A 302 -1.02 10.19 7.90
N CYS A 303 -0.71 11.47 7.87
CA CYS A 303 0.33 12.09 8.69
C CYS A 303 -0.33 13.19 9.51
N ASP A 304 -0.12 13.17 10.82
CA ASP A 304 -0.58 14.21 11.74
C ASP A 304 0.53 14.52 12.74
N ASN A 305 1.03 15.76 12.72
CA ASN A 305 2.08 16.21 13.63
C ASN A 305 3.31 15.28 13.64
N GLY A 306 3.69 14.79 12.45
CA GLY A 306 4.82 13.87 12.27
C GLY A 306 4.53 12.42 12.71
N ILE A 307 3.29 12.07 13.04
CA ILE A 307 2.87 10.68 13.29
C ILE A 307 2.20 10.14 12.03
N LEU A 308 2.82 9.11 11.47
CA LEU A 308 2.32 8.36 10.33
C LEU A 308 1.34 7.30 10.78
N PHE A 309 0.31 7.10 9.99
CA PHE A 309 -0.76 6.17 10.27
C PHE A 309 -1.22 5.47 8.99
N THR A 310 -1.40 4.16 9.08
CA THR A 310 -2.10 3.38 8.06
C THR A 310 -2.88 2.24 8.71
N ALA A 311 -3.93 1.76 8.04
CA ALA A 311 -4.84 0.76 8.59
C ALA A 311 -5.24 -0.28 7.54
N PRO A 312 -4.45 -1.35 7.33
CA PRO A 312 -4.81 -2.40 6.40
C PRO A 312 -6.08 -3.12 6.85
N ILE A 313 -6.94 -3.42 5.88
CA ILE A 313 -8.18 -4.16 6.08
C ILE A 313 -8.08 -5.51 5.35
N LYS A 314 -8.19 -6.62 6.08
CA LYS A 314 -8.21 -7.96 5.47
C LYS A 314 -8.94 -8.96 6.34
N GLY A 315 -9.99 -9.55 5.79
CA GLY A 315 -11.04 -10.23 6.56
C GLY A 315 -12.31 -9.39 6.54
N THR A 316 -13.34 -9.89 5.87
CA THR A 316 -14.66 -9.25 5.82
C THR A 316 -15.75 -10.31 5.90
N VAL A 317 -16.64 -10.16 6.88
CA VAL A 317 -17.84 -11.00 7.02
C VAL A 317 -19.08 -10.13 7.11
N THR A 318 -20.21 -10.63 6.65
CA THR A 318 -21.51 -9.94 6.76
C THR A 318 -21.99 -9.85 8.20
N ARG A 319 -22.89 -8.92 8.51
CA ARG A 319 -23.61 -8.92 9.79
C ARG A 319 -24.47 -10.17 9.97
N GLY A 320 -24.62 -10.59 11.22
CA GLY A 320 -25.57 -11.63 11.61
C GLY A 320 -27.01 -11.14 11.60
N ALA A 321 -27.96 -12.06 11.50
CA ALA A 321 -29.39 -11.75 11.60
C ALA A 321 -29.82 -11.32 13.01
N ASP A 322 -29.08 -11.75 14.02
CA ASP A 322 -29.25 -11.39 15.42
C ASP A 322 -27.87 -11.32 16.11
N LYS A 323 -27.83 -10.87 17.37
CA LYS A 323 -26.59 -10.70 18.13
C LYS A 323 -25.77 -11.98 18.27
N SER A 324 -26.42 -13.15 18.39
CA SER A 324 -25.71 -14.42 18.52
C SER A 324 -25.07 -14.83 17.20
N ALA A 325 -25.80 -14.68 16.09
CA ALA A 325 -25.28 -14.89 14.75
C ALA A 325 -24.17 -13.89 14.41
N ASP A 326 -24.29 -12.64 14.86
CA ASP A 326 -23.30 -11.57 14.63
C ASP A 326 -21.96 -11.90 15.32
N LEU A 327 -22.01 -12.35 16.58
CA LEU A 327 -20.83 -12.82 17.30
C LEU A 327 -20.21 -14.06 16.66
N ALA A 328 -21.03 -14.98 16.15
CA ALA A 328 -20.55 -16.16 15.43
C ALA A 328 -19.84 -15.78 14.11
N MET A 329 -20.32 -14.77 13.38
CA MET A 329 -19.63 -14.24 12.20
C MET A 329 -18.27 -13.68 12.57
N ILE A 330 -18.20 -12.86 13.63
CA ILE A 330 -16.93 -12.31 14.14
C ILE A 330 -15.96 -13.44 14.54
N GLU A 331 -16.43 -14.43 15.31
CA GLU A 331 -15.60 -15.56 15.76
C GLU A 331 -15.08 -16.39 14.58
N SER A 332 -15.92 -16.62 13.56
CA SER A 332 -15.53 -17.34 12.35
C SER A 332 -14.38 -16.63 11.61
N MET A 333 -14.43 -15.30 11.51
CA MET A 333 -13.37 -14.52 10.87
C MET A 333 -12.07 -14.49 11.69
N ILE A 334 -12.17 -14.37 13.02
CA ILE A 334 -10.98 -14.32 13.89
C ILE A 334 -10.24 -15.66 13.92
N THR A 335 -10.98 -16.76 13.85
CA THR A 335 -10.44 -18.13 13.92
C THR A 335 -10.04 -18.69 12.56
N ASP A 336 -10.44 -18.05 11.46
CA ASP A 336 -10.04 -18.44 10.12
C ASP A 336 -8.54 -18.24 9.89
N VAL A 337 -7.85 -19.34 9.60
CA VAL A 337 -6.39 -19.35 9.39
C VAL A 337 -6.00 -18.59 8.11
N LYS A 338 -6.80 -18.67 7.04
CA LYS A 338 -6.56 -17.94 5.79
C LYS A 338 -6.63 -16.45 6.05
N GLU A 339 -7.75 -15.95 6.59
CA GLU A 339 -7.94 -14.51 6.84
C GLU A 339 -6.86 -13.95 7.78
N ARG A 340 -6.50 -14.68 8.84
CA ARG A 340 -5.43 -14.28 9.77
C ARG A 340 -4.05 -14.28 9.13
N SER A 341 -3.78 -15.21 8.21
CA SER A 341 -2.50 -15.29 7.50
C SER A 341 -2.33 -14.16 6.49
N GLU A 342 -3.38 -13.86 5.73
CA GLU A 342 -3.40 -12.75 4.76
C GLU A 342 -3.29 -11.40 5.47
N HIS A 343 -4.01 -11.21 6.57
CA HIS A 343 -3.93 -9.99 7.38
C HIS A 343 -2.52 -9.78 7.94
N ARG A 344 -1.90 -10.82 8.50
CA ARG A 344 -0.55 -10.75 9.05
C ARG A 344 0.48 -10.33 8.01
N MET A 345 0.38 -10.88 6.81
CA MET A 345 1.25 -10.54 5.69
C MET A 345 1.17 -9.06 5.32
N LEU A 346 -0.05 -8.51 5.27
CA LEU A 346 -0.26 -7.09 4.99
C LEU A 346 0.27 -6.19 6.12
N VAL A 347 0.13 -6.62 7.38
CA VAL A 347 0.71 -5.90 8.52
C VAL A 347 2.23 -5.85 8.42
N ASP A 348 2.89 -6.97 8.11
CA ASP A 348 4.34 -7.00 7.92
C ASP A 348 4.77 -6.15 6.72
N LEU A 349 4.04 -6.17 5.61
CA LEU A 349 4.30 -5.33 4.43
C LEU A 349 4.24 -3.84 4.79
N MET A 350 3.18 -3.41 5.48
CA MET A 350 3.04 -2.00 5.85
C MET A 350 4.04 -1.54 6.90
N ARG A 351 4.47 -2.42 7.81
CA ARG A 351 5.58 -2.13 8.72
C ARG A 351 6.88 -1.90 7.95
N ASN A 352 7.15 -2.70 6.92
CA ASN A 352 8.31 -2.54 6.07
C ASN A 352 8.27 -1.18 5.35
N ASP A 353 7.12 -0.85 4.77
CA ASP A 353 6.95 0.37 3.99
C ASP A 353 7.10 1.63 4.85
N LEU A 354 6.50 1.65 6.05
CA LEU A 354 6.64 2.75 6.99
C LEU A 354 8.06 2.87 7.57
N THR A 355 8.77 1.75 7.75
CA THR A 355 10.15 1.76 8.27
C THR A 355 11.08 2.57 7.37
N ARG A 356 10.84 2.59 6.05
CA ARG A 356 11.68 3.32 5.09
C ARG A 356 11.82 4.82 5.41
N ILE A 357 10.82 5.40 6.06
CA ILE A 357 10.65 6.85 6.24
C ILE A 357 10.39 7.24 7.71
N SER A 358 10.40 6.26 8.63
CA SER A 358 10.15 6.47 10.06
C SER A 358 11.44 6.41 10.87
N ASP A 359 11.46 7.08 12.03
CA ASP A 359 12.49 6.90 13.04
C ASP A 359 12.54 5.42 13.49
N VAL A 360 13.75 4.86 13.57
CA VAL A 360 13.97 3.46 13.95
C VAL A 360 13.30 3.14 15.29
N GLY A 361 12.59 2.02 15.33
CA GLY A 361 11.91 1.54 16.53
C GLY A 361 10.58 2.22 16.85
N THR A 362 10.11 3.16 16.02
CA THR A 362 8.81 3.81 16.22
C THR A 362 7.65 3.11 15.49
N VAL A 363 7.96 2.28 14.49
CA VAL A 363 6.96 1.54 13.71
C VAL A 363 6.40 0.36 14.50
N ASN A 364 5.13 0.45 14.91
CA ASN A 364 4.44 -0.56 15.70
C ASN A 364 2.96 -0.69 15.35
N VAL A 365 2.37 -1.83 15.72
CA VAL A 365 0.91 -2.02 15.67
C VAL A 365 0.31 -1.33 16.91
N ALA A 366 -0.42 -0.25 16.70
CA ALA A 366 -1.08 0.50 17.77
C ALA A 366 -2.39 -0.18 18.22
N ARG A 367 -3.14 -0.78 17.28
CA ARG A 367 -4.38 -1.52 17.55
C ARG A 367 -4.49 -2.72 16.62
N PHE A 368 -5.20 -3.74 17.10
CA PHE A 368 -5.68 -4.86 16.31
C PHE A 368 -7.09 -5.19 16.78
N ASP A 369 -8.08 -5.07 15.91
CA ASP A 369 -9.49 -5.19 16.28
C ASP A 369 -10.39 -5.59 15.11
N VAL A 370 -11.62 -5.98 15.45
CA VAL A 370 -12.72 -6.12 14.51
C VAL A 370 -13.58 -4.86 14.59
N GLU A 371 -13.63 -4.11 13.49
CA GLU A 371 -14.46 -2.92 13.34
C GLU A 371 -15.78 -3.30 12.66
N SER A 372 -16.89 -3.12 13.37
CA SER A 372 -18.23 -3.46 12.90
C SER A 372 -18.88 -2.24 12.28
N TYR A 373 -19.30 -2.35 11.03
CA TYR A 373 -20.03 -1.34 10.27
C TYR A 373 -21.50 -1.75 10.09
N ALA A 374 -22.29 -0.91 9.42
CA ALA A 374 -23.71 -1.17 9.22
C ALA A 374 -23.98 -2.57 8.64
N ASN A 375 -23.22 -2.98 7.61
CA ASN A 375 -23.52 -4.19 6.83
C ASN A 375 -22.43 -5.28 6.90
N VAL A 376 -21.26 -4.96 7.47
CA VAL A 376 -20.09 -5.85 7.49
C VAL A 376 -19.25 -5.67 8.75
N HIS A 377 -18.44 -6.67 9.09
CA HIS A 377 -17.33 -6.57 10.03
C HIS A 377 -16.01 -6.61 9.26
N HIS A 378 -15.04 -5.80 9.66
CA HIS A 378 -13.69 -5.75 9.10
C HIS A 378 -12.66 -6.10 10.16
N LEU A 379 -11.70 -6.96 9.82
CA LEU A 379 -10.51 -7.18 10.63
C LEU A 379 -9.46 -6.13 10.26
N VAL A 380 -9.03 -5.33 11.24
CA VAL A 380 -8.22 -4.13 11.03
C VAL A 380 -7.02 -4.12 11.98
N SER A 381 -5.86 -3.76 11.45
CA SER A 381 -4.69 -3.38 12.26
C SER A 381 -4.39 -1.92 12.04
N HIS A 382 -4.03 -1.21 13.09
CA HIS A 382 -3.62 0.19 13.01
C HIS A 382 -2.11 0.23 13.21
N ILE A 383 -1.38 0.73 12.22
CA ILE A 383 0.08 0.75 12.24
C ILE A 383 0.51 2.21 12.27
N THR A 384 1.39 2.54 13.22
CA THR A 384 1.89 3.89 13.43
C THR A 384 3.40 3.93 13.39
N GLY A 385 3.97 5.03 12.92
CA GLY A 385 5.40 5.33 12.98
C GLY A 385 5.61 6.83 13.15
N LYS A 386 6.77 7.25 13.65
CA LYS A 386 7.14 8.67 13.71
C LYS A 386 7.93 9.01 12.46
N LEU A 387 7.43 9.94 11.64
CA LEU A 387 8.12 10.44 10.45
C LEU A 387 9.49 10.98 10.83
N SER A 388 10.53 10.52 10.16
CA SER A 388 11.88 11.01 10.42
C SER A 388 12.05 12.43 9.89
N VAL A 389 12.86 13.22 10.58
CA VAL A 389 13.07 14.66 10.28
C VAL A 389 13.70 14.93 8.91
N GLU A 390 14.27 13.91 8.28
CA GLU A 390 14.86 13.97 6.95
C GLU A 390 13.82 13.84 5.82
N TYR A 391 12.58 13.47 6.16
CA TYR A 391 11.51 13.19 5.20
C TYR A 391 10.29 14.08 5.44
N THR A 392 9.50 14.22 4.38
CA THR A 392 8.18 14.85 4.37
C THR A 392 7.07 13.80 4.28
N SER A 393 5.81 14.20 4.45
CA SER A 393 4.68 13.29 4.22
C SER A 393 4.51 12.91 2.75
N ASN A 394 5.06 13.69 1.82
CA ASN A 394 5.09 13.36 0.40
C ASN A 394 6.11 12.26 0.10
N ASP A 395 7.25 12.24 0.78
CA ASP A 395 8.21 11.13 0.72
C ASP A 395 7.59 9.86 1.31
N ALA A 396 6.76 10.01 2.35
CA ALA A 396 6.00 8.89 2.91
C ALA A 396 4.97 8.34 1.91
N LEU A 397 4.25 9.20 1.17
CA LEU A 397 3.36 8.77 0.10
C LEU A 397 4.12 8.02 -1.01
N ASP A 398 5.26 8.53 -1.45
CA ASP A 398 6.12 7.89 -2.47
C ASP A 398 6.59 6.49 -2.02
N ALA A 399 6.99 6.35 -0.75
CA ALA A 399 7.48 5.09 -0.20
C ALA A 399 6.41 3.98 -0.16
N ILE A 400 5.16 4.33 0.16
CA ILE A 400 4.07 3.36 0.33
C ILE A 400 3.24 3.14 -0.93
N PHE A 401 3.34 4.02 -1.93
CA PHE A 401 2.50 3.95 -3.13
C PHE A 401 3.07 2.96 -4.15
N PRO A 402 2.24 2.15 -4.83
CA PRO A 402 0.83 1.89 -4.53
C PRO A 402 0.65 1.03 -3.27
N GLY A 403 -0.53 1.12 -2.63
CA GLY A 403 -0.81 0.45 -1.36
C GLY A 403 -0.62 -1.08 -1.41
N GLY A 404 -0.04 -1.66 -0.37
CA GLY A 404 0.25 -3.10 -0.30
C GLY A 404 -0.99 -4.02 -0.38
N SER A 405 -2.11 -3.58 0.18
CA SER A 405 -3.39 -4.32 0.16
C SER A 405 -4.01 -4.46 -1.24
N ILE A 406 -3.67 -3.55 -2.15
CA ILE A 406 -4.20 -3.51 -3.52
C ILE A 406 -3.22 -3.96 -4.61
N THR A 407 -2.00 -4.31 -4.22
CA THR A 407 -0.99 -4.92 -5.10
C THR A 407 -0.69 -6.34 -4.70
N GLY A 408 -0.08 -6.57 -3.54
CA GLY A 408 0.42 -7.86 -3.10
C GLY A 408 1.87 -7.80 -2.62
N CYS A 409 2.50 -8.97 -2.46
CA CYS A 409 3.82 -9.08 -1.85
C CYS A 409 4.67 -10.18 -2.52
N PRO A 410 5.94 -9.92 -2.88
CA PRO A 410 6.66 -8.63 -2.79
C PRO A 410 6.23 -7.61 -3.84
N ARG A 411 6.13 -6.33 -3.45
CA ARG A 411 5.46 -5.26 -4.25
C ARG A 411 6.00 -5.15 -5.69
N THR A 412 7.32 -5.09 -5.87
CA THR A 412 7.94 -4.93 -7.19
C THR A 412 7.60 -6.10 -8.14
N MET A 413 7.67 -7.33 -7.64
CA MET A 413 7.37 -8.54 -8.42
C MET A 413 5.90 -8.59 -8.82
N VAL A 414 5.00 -8.36 -7.85
CA VAL A 414 3.56 -8.44 -8.12
C VAL A 414 3.09 -7.32 -9.04
N SER A 415 3.75 -6.16 -9.00
CA SER A 415 3.45 -5.04 -9.90
C SER A 415 3.72 -5.40 -11.36
N ALA A 416 4.84 -6.08 -11.62
CA ALA A 416 5.16 -6.60 -12.95
C ALA A 416 4.20 -7.74 -13.37
N ALA A 417 3.85 -8.62 -12.42
CA ALA A 417 2.89 -9.69 -12.68
C ALA A 417 1.47 -9.15 -12.97
N ILE A 418 1.03 -8.10 -12.28
CA ILE A 418 -0.25 -7.40 -12.53
C ILE A 418 -0.28 -6.85 -13.96
N ASP A 419 0.77 -6.13 -14.38
CA ASP A 419 0.89 -5.60 -15.74
C ASP A 419 0.79 -6.72 -16.80
N GLN A 420 1.41 -7.87 -16.54
CA GLN A 420 1.33 -9.04 -17.42
C GLN A 420 -0.09 -9.65 -17.50
N ILE A 421 -0.75 -9.87 -16.36
CA ILE A 421 -2.01 -10.65 -16.31
C ILE A 421 -3.26 -9.82 -16.62
N GLU A 422 -3.29 -8.53 -16.24
CA GLU A 422 -4.43 -7.67 -16.51
C GLU A 422 -4.39 -7.15 -17.96
N ALA A 423 -3.19 -7.01 -18.53
CA ALA A 423 -2.97 -6.51 -19.89
C ALA A 423 -3.76 -5.22 -20.19
N THR A 424 -4.00 -4.40 -19.16
CA THR A 424 -4.67 -3.11 -19.19
C THR A 424 -4.15 -2.23 -18.06
N ASN A 425 -4.22 -0.91 -18.25
CA ASN A 425 -3.91 0.05 -17.21
C ASN A 425 -5.02 0.06 -16.16
N ARG A 426 -4.63 0.22 -14.89
CA ARG A 426 -5.58 0.37 -13.79
C ARG A 426 -6.16 1.79 -13.71
N SER A 427 -5.47 2.77 -14.29
CA SER A 427 -5.84 4.19 -14.21
C SER A 427 -6.02 4.60 -12.74
N PHE A 428 -7.11 5.28 -12.38
CA PHE A 428 -7.35 5.73 -11.02
C PHE A 428 -7.79 4.61 -10.08
N TRP A 429 -8.23 3.45 -10.58
CA TRP A 429 -8.55 2.31 -9.72
C TRP A 429 -7.28 1.81 -9.01
N THR A 430 -7.36 1.63 -7.69
CA THR A 430 -6.23 1.32 -6.79
C THR A 430 -5.13 2.39 -6.72
N GLY A 431 -5.37 3.59 -7.28
CA GLY A 431 -4.61 4.80 -6.98
C GLY A 431 -5.01 5.41 -5.63
N SER A 432 -4.92 6.73 -5.52
CA SER A 432 -5.27 7.45 -4.30
C SER A 432 -5.97 8.79 -4.57
N VAL A 433 -6.83 9.22 -3.65
CA VAL A 433 -7.35 10.59 -3.58
C VAL A 433 -7.19 11.09 -2.15
N GLY A 434 -6.86 12.37 -2.00
CA GLY A 434 -6.49 12.90 -0.70
C GLY A 434 -6.01 14.35 -0.75
N TRP A 435 -5.33 14.74 0.32
CA TRP A 435 -4.74 16.06 0.48
C TRP A 435 -3.43 16.03 1.26
N PHE A 436 -2.60 17.06 1.08
CA PHE A 436 -1.42 17.32 1.89
C PHE A 436 -1.18 18.83 2.08
N ASP A 437 -0.70 19.21 3.27
CA ASP A 437 -0.26 20.56 3.61
C ASP A 437 1.28 20.64 3.55
N PRO A 438 1.86 21.41 2.61
CA PRO A 438 3.31 21.45 2.38
C PRO A 438 4.12 22.15 3.49
N PHE A 439 3.46 22.86 4.40
CA PHE A 439 4.13 23.57 5.49
C PHE A 439 4.13 22.75 6.78
N THR A 440 3.05 22.04 7.07
CA THR A 440 2.93 21.21 8.28
C THR A 440 3.37 19.77 8.09
N ASN A 441 3.41 19.29 6.83
CA ASN A 441 3.52 17.88 6.47
C ASN A 441 2.33 17.02 6.92
N ASP A 442 1.19 17.61 7.32
CA ASP A 442 -0.01 16.84 7.55
C ASP A 442 -0.62 16.39 6.21
N CYS A 443 -1.14 15.16 6.16
CA CYS A 443 -1.77 14.63 4.95
C CYS A 443 -2.81 13.56 5.26
N SER A 444 -3.70 13.30 4.30
CA SER A 444 -4.58 12.14 4.32
C SER A 444 -4.87 11.67 2.90
N TRP A 445 -4.56 10.41 2.64
CA TRP A 445 -4.67 9.73 1.35
C TRP A 445 -5.41 8.42 1.54
N ASN A 446 -6.43 8.17 0.70
CA ASN A 446 -7.17 6.91 0.71
C ASN A 446 -6.58 5.90 -0.30
N ILE A 447 -7.18 4.72 -0.39
CA ILE A 447 -6.99 3.85 -1.56
C ILE A 447 -8.24 3.94 -2.43
N LEU A 448 -8.10 4.16 -3.74
CA LEU A 448 -9.22 4.25 -4.68
C LEU A 448 -9.81 2.87 -5.03
N ILE A 449 -10.51 2.29 -4.07
CA ILE A 449 -11.39 1.13 -4.21
C ILE A 449 -12.85 1.57 -4.06
N ARG A 450 -13.78 0.75 -4.59
CA ARG A 450 -15.20 1.12 -4.68
C ARG A 450 -15.38 2.46 -5.41
N THR A 451 -14.71 2.55 -6.55
CA THR A 451 -14.54 3.78 -7.32
C THR A 451 -15.09 3.62 -8.73
N LEU A 452 -15.80 4.64 -9.18
CA LEU A 452 -16.13 4.89 -10.58
C LEU A 452 -15.20 5.98 -11.11
N GLU A 453 -14.52 5.68 -12.21
CA GLU A 453 -13.80 6.65 -13.02
C GLU A 453 -14.67 7.01 -14.22
N ALA A 454 -15.07 8.28 -14.33
CA ALA A 454 -15.96 8.76 -15.38
C ALA A 454 -15.24 9.71 -16.33
N HIS A 455 -15.44 9.49 -17.62
CA HIS A 455 -14.86 10.28 -18.71
C HIS A 455 -15.97 10.91 -19.55
N LYS A 456 -15.79 12.16 -19.94
CA LYS A 456 -16.75 12.92 -20.75
C LYS A 456 -16.27 13.01 -22.19
N ARG A 457 -17.08 12.56 -23.14
CA ARG A 457 -16.85 12.75 -24.58
C ARG A 457 -18.04 13.47 -25.20
N GLY A 458 -17.83 14.73 -25.58
CA GLY A 458 -18.91 15.59 -26.06
C GLY A 458 -19.93 15.86 -24.94
N ARG A 459 -21.16 15.36 -25.10
CA ARG A 459 -22.22 15.49 -24.09
C ARG A 459 -22.44 14.24 -23.25
N SER A 460 -21.81 13.13 -23.62
CA SER A 460 -22.03 11.82 -23.00
C SER A 460 -20.91 11.50 -22.02
N TRP A 461 -21.28 10.86 -20.92
CA TRP A 461 -20.35 10.31 -19.94
C TRP A 461 -20.21 8.80 -20.13
N SER A 462 -19.02 8.27 -19.91
CA SER A 462 -18.74 6.84 -19.85
C SER A 462 -17.97 6.53 -18.59
N GLY A 463 -18.24 5.39 -17.97
CA GLY A 463 -17.68 4.98 -16.69
C GLY A 463 -16.83 3.73 -16.79
N VAL A 464 -15.85 3.62 -15.89
CA VAL A 464 -15.07 2.42 -15.61
C VAL A 464 -15.15 2.11 -14.11
N VAL A 465 -15.45 0.87 -13.77
CA VAL A 465 -15.45 0.37 -12.38
C VAL A 465 -14.52 -0.84 -12.31
N GLY A 466 -13.51 -0.77 -11.45
CA GLY A 466 -12.62 -1.89 -11.14
C GLY A 466 -13.01 -2.58 -9.82
N ALA A 467 -12.90 -3.90 -9.77
CA ALA A 467 -12.93 -4.65 -8.52
C ALA A 467 -12.10 -5.94 -8.61
N GLY A 468 -11.56 -6.34 -7.46
CA GLY A 468 -10.61 -7.43 -7.38
C GLY A 468 -10.39 -7.91 -5.95
N GLY A 469 -9.50 -8.88 -5.81
CA GLY A 469 -9.19 -9.56 -4.57
C GLY A 469 -7.74 -10.01 -4.53
N GLY A 470 -7.22 -10.12 -3.31
CA GLY A 470 -5.90 -10.70 -3.08
C GLY A 470 -5.96 -12.22 -3.20
N ILE A 471 -5.32 -12.75 -4.24
CA ILE A 471 -5.21 -14.17 -4.50
C ILE A 471 -4.01 -14.72 -3.73
N THR A 472 -4.24 -15.76 -2.93
CA THR A 472 -3.21 -16.50 -2.18
C THR A 472 -3.25 -17.98 -2.54
N ILE A 473 -2.28 -18.75 -2.03
CA ILE A 473 -2.29 -20.22 -2.23
C ILE A 473 -3.55 -20.90 -1.65
N ARG A 474 -4.26 -20.23 -0.72
CA ARG A 474 -5.48 -20.74 -0.08
C ARG A 474 -6.76 -20.19 -0.71
N SER A 475 -6.65 -19.35 -1.75
CA SER A 475 -7.81 -18.82 -2.46
C SER A 475 -8.56 -19.94 -3.20
N LEU A 476 -9.89 -19.87 -3.15
CA LEU A 476 -10.78 -20.73 -3.92
C LEU A 476 -11.25 -19.96 -5.16
N PRO A 477 -10.88 -20.38 -6.39
CA PRO A 477 -11.11 -19.58 -7.59
C PRO A 477 -12.55 -19.07 -7.75
N GLU A 478 -13.55 -19.93 -7.53
CA GLU A 478 -14.96 -19.57 -7.68
C GLU A 478 -15.40 -18.50 -6.67
N MET A 479 -14.86 -18.55 -5.45
CA MET A 479 -15.16 -17.57 -4.40
C MET A 479 -14.55 -16.20 -4.73
N GLU A 480 -13.32 -16.17 -5.26
CA GLU A 480 -12.65 -14.92 -5.66
C GLU A 480 -13.36 -14.24 -6.84
N VAL A 481 -13.85 -15.03 -7.81
CA VAL A 481 -14.69 -14.51 -8.91
C VAL A 481 -15.97 -13.87 -8.36
N ALA A 482 -16.66 -14.59 -7.46
CA ALA A 482 -17.88 -14.08 -6.82
C ALA A 482 -17.61 -12.82 -6.00
N GLU A 483 -16.49 -12.77 -5.27
CA GLU A 483 -16.08 -11.62 -4.48
C GLU A 483 -15.80 -10.38 -5.33
N ALA A 484 -15.09 -10.52 -6.46
CA ALA A 484 -14.84 -9.41 -7.38
C ALA A 484 -16.16 -8.83 -7.95
N VAL A 485 -17.10 -9.70 -8.32
CA VAL A 485 -18.44 -9.27 -8.77
C VAL A 485 -19.18 -8.55 -7.64
N TRP A 486 -19.22 -9.14 -6.43
CA TRP A 486 -19.91 -8.56 -5.28
C TRP A 486 -19.36 -7.18 -4.89
N LYS A 487 -18.04 -7.01 -4.88
CA LYS A 487 -17.38 -5.73 -4.57
C LYS A 487 -17.71 -4.61 -5.57
N SER A 488 -18.00 -4.92 -6.84
CA SER A 488 -18.36 -3.92 -7.85
C SER A 488 -19.86 -3.60 -7.90
N GLN A 489 -20.73 -4.49 -7.41
CA GLN A 489 -22.19 -4.39 -7.54
C GLN A 489 -22.75 -3.06 -7.05
N ALA A 490 -22.31 -2.57 -5.89
CA ALA A 490 -22.81 -1.32 -5.32
C ALA A 490 -22.61 -0.11 -6.26
N ILE A 491 -21.44 -0.01 -6.90
CA ILE A 491 -21.10 1.09 -7.81
C ILE A 491 -21.85 0.91 -9.14
N ARG A 492 -21.88 -0.31 -9.68
CA ARG A 492 -22.59 -0.63 -10.94
C ARG A 492 -24.08 -0.35 -10.84
N LYS A 493 -24.69 -0.67 -9.68
CA LYS A 493 -26.06 -0.27 -9.36
C LYS A 493 -26.21 1.24 -9.31
N ALA A 494 -25.31 1.97 -8.65
CA ALA A 494 -25.36 3.44 -8.61
C ALA A 494 -25.22 4.10 -10.02
N CYS A 495 -24.47 3.47 -10.94
CA CYS A 495 -24.35 3.86 -12.35
C CYS A 495 -25.58 3.52 -13.22
N GLY A 496 -26.51 2.72 -12.70
CA GLY A 496 -27.69 2.24 -13.45
C GLY A 496 -27.40 1.06 -14.38
N TRP A 497 -26.22 0.46 -14.31
CA TRP A 497 -25.86 -0.70 -15.16
C TRP A 497 -26.49 -2.01 -14.67
N LEU A 498 -26.95 -2.03 -13.42
CA LEU A 498 -27.66 -3.15 -12.80
C LEU A 498 -28.96 -2.63 -12.17
N GLU A 499 -29.94 -3.52 -12.08
CA GLU A 499 -31.22 -3.22 -11.42
C GLU A 499 -31.02 -2.69 -9.99
N PRO A 500 -31.79 -1.66 -9.59
CA PRO A 500 -31.68 -0.99 -8.30
C PRO A 500 -32.32 -1.81 -7.17
N GLU A 501 -32.06 -3.11 -7.09
CA GLU A 501 -32.38 -3.90 -5.92
C GLU A 501 -31.27 -3.73 -4.88
N PHE A 502 -31.37 -2.68 -4.07
CA PHE A 502 -30.57 -2.57 -2.85
C PHE A 502 -31.18 -3.49 -1.79
N ASN A 503 -30.86 -4.79 -1.83
CA ASN A 503 -31.15 -5.66 -0.70
C ASN A 503 -30.39 -5.10 0.52
N LEU A 504 -31.14 -4.50 1.45
CA LEU A 504 -30.64 -4.17 2.76
C LEU A 504 -30.22 -5.49 3.41
N THR A 505 -28.92 -5.72 3.47
CA THR A 505 -28.35 -6.74 4.35
C THR A 505 -28.66 -6.34 5.79
N ASN A 506 -28.62 -7.30 6.72
CA ASN A 506 -28.87 -7.02 8.13
C ASN A 506 -28.02 -5.84 8.58
N SER A 507 -28.68 -4.77 9.04
CA SER A 507 -28.01 -3.57 9.52
C SER A 507 -27.81 -3.68 11.03
N GLY A 508 -26.59 -3.48 11.51
CA GLY A 508 -26.31 -3.40 12.95
C GLY A 508 -25.59 -2.12 13.36
N ALA A 509 -25.40 -1.96 14.67
CA ALA A 509 -24.68 -0.81 15.23
C ALA A 509 -23.18 -0.87 14.94
N LEU A 510 -22.52 0.29 15.01
CA LEU A 510 -21.06 0.36 15.06
C LEU A 510 -20.56 -0.24 16.38
N ASP A 511 -19.49 -1.01 16.29
CA ASP A 511 -18.81 -1.55 17.47
C ASP A 511 -17.34 -1.88 17.14
N VAL A 512 -16.49 -1.94 18.16
CA VAL A 512 -15.08 -2.31 18.03
C VAL A 512 -14.76 -3.42 19.03
N THR A 513 -14.42 -4.59 18.50
CA THR A 513 -13.98 -5.74 19.31
C THR A 513 -12.45 -5.81 19.31
N LYS A 514 -11.82 -5.46 20.43
CA LYS A 514 -10.35 -5.47 20.57
C LYS A 514 -9.79 -6.89 20.59
N LEU A 515 -8.70 -7.09 19.84
CA LEU A 515 -7.94 -8.34 19.80
C LEU A 515 -6.54 -8.14 20.40
N PRO A 516 -5.91 -9.20 20.94
CA PRO A 516 -4.56 -9.10 21.47
C PRO A 516 -3.55 -8.89 20.34
N ILE A 517 -2.68 -7.89 20.50
CA ILE A 517 -1.56 -7.67 19.59
C ILE A 517 -0.53 -8.79 19.81
N GLU A 518 -0.14 -9.45 18.73
CA GLU A 518 0.70 -10.65 18.77
C GLU A 518 2.14 -10.35 19.20
N ASN A 519 2.70 -9.24 18.74
CA ASN A 519 4.07 -8.84 19.03
C ASN A 519 4.23 -7.32 19.00
N GLN A 520 5.12 -6.80 19.83
CA GLN A 520 5.45 -5.38 19.97
C GLN A 520 6.96 -5.20 19.91
N PHE A 521 7.41 -4.18 19.20
CA PHE A 521 8.83 -3.92 18.95
C PHE A 521 9.23 -2.66 19.72
N ASN A 522 9.53 -2.84 21.00
CA ASN A 522 9.92 -1.76 21.91
C ASN A 522 11.43 -1.79 22.12
N PHE A 523 12.08 -0.69 21.76
CA PHE A 523 13.53 -0.56 21.84
C PHE A 523 13.91 0.60 22.76
N SER A 524 15.01 0.44 23.49
CA SER A 524 15.51 1.49 24.41
C SER A 524 16.56 2.39 23.77
N HIS A 525 17.34 1.84 22.83
CA HIS A 525 18.40 2.52 22.11
C HIS A 525 18.41 1.98 20.68
N CYS A 526 18.43 2.86 19.69
CA CYS A 526 18.40 2.49 18.28
C CYS A 526 19.69 2.94 17.58
N GLY A 527 20.21 2.10 16.69
CA GLY A 527 21.17 2.50 15.66
C GLY A 527 20.46 3.08 14.42
N GLY A 528 21.24 3.41 13.38
CA GLY A 528 20.74 3.88 12.09
C GLY A 528 20.52 2.78 11.06
N ILE A 529 19.67 3.05 10.07
CA ILE A 529 19.48 2.23 8.86
C ILE A 529 19.85 3.07 7.66
N LYS A 530 20.69 2.54 6.77
CA LYS A 530 21.01 3.18 5.50
C LYS A 530 20.99 2.18 4.34
N THR A 531 20.21 2.50 3.31
CA THR A 531 20.20 1.75 2.04
C THR A 531 21.20 2.36 1.07
N VAL A 532 22.04 1.52 0.47
CA VAL A 532 23.10 1.90 -0.46
C VAL A 532 22.75 1.37 -1.85
N THR A 533 22.43 2.28 -2.76
CA THR A 533 22.09 1.96 -4.17
C THR A 533 23.33 1.86 -5.06
N ASP A 534 24.41 2.59 -4.74
CA ASP A 534 25.70 2.50 -5.42
C ASP A 534 26.82 2.29 -4.39
N PRO A 535 27.23 1.03 -4.16
CA PRO A 535 28.26 0.71 -3.18
C PRO A 535 29.67 1.20 -3.54
N GLU A 536 29.92 1.70 -4.77
CA GLU A 536 31.22 2.31 -5.12
C GLU A 536 31.32 3.73 -4.55
N ASN A 537 30.23 4.50 -4.68
CA ASN A 537 30.21 5.92 -4.35
C ASN A 537 29.65 6.21 -2.95
N ASP A 538 28.81 5.34 -2.41
CA ASP A 538 28.28 5.47 -1.06
C ASP A 538 28.94 4.45 -0.11
N LYS A 539 29.73 4.97 0.83
CA LYS A 539 30.42 4.16 1.85
C LYS A 539 29.45 3.51 2.85
N GLY A 540 28.19 3.92 2.93
CA GLY A 540 27.24 3.40 3.91
C GLY A 540 27.65 3.78 5.33
N ILE A 541 27.30 2.95 6.31
CA ILE A 541 27.71 3.10 7.72
C ILE A 541 28.83 2.08 8.02
N ALA A 542 29.98 2.54 8.50
CA ALA A 542 31.11 1.65 8.80
C ALA A 542 30.82 0.73 10.00
N ASN A 543 31.36 -0.49 10.00
CA ASN A 543 31.15 -1.51 11.05
C ASN A 543 29.68 -1.88 11.29
N SER A 544 28.81 -1.67 10.29
CA SER A 544 27.39 -1.99 10.35
C SER A 544 27.12 -3.47 10.09
N VAL A 545 25.89 -3.91 10.37
CA VAL A 545 25.33 -5.16 9.88
C VAL A 545 24.95 -4.97 8.42
N LEU A 546 25.55 -5.75 7.52
CA LEU A 546 25.25 -5.72 6.10
C LEU A 546 24.07 -6.65 5.80
N ILE A 547 22.99 -6.10 5.25
CA ILE A 547 21.83 -6.87 4.80
C ILE A 547 21.77 -6.84 3.28
N ILE A 548 21.67 -8.01 2.66
CA ILE A 548 21.43 -8.15 1.22
C ILE A 548 19.92 -8.29 1.00
N ASP A 549 19.31 -7.28 0.38
CA ASP A 549 17.88 -7.26 0.04
C ASP A 549 17.63 -7.97 -1.29
N ASN A 550 16.88 -9.06 -1.29
CA ASN A 550 16.60 -9.84 -2.50
C ASN A 550 15.23 -9.48 -3.11
N LEU A 551 14.88 -8.18 -3.13
CA LEU A 551 13.58 -7.64 -3.57
C LEU A 551 12.39 -8.15 -2.76
N ASP A 552 12.57 -8.28 -1.46
CA ASP A 552 11.50 -8.67 -0.55
C ASP A 552 10.85 -7.46 0.11
N SER A 553 9.60 -7.60 0.52
CA SER A 553 8.89 -6.54 1.24
C SER A 553 8.90 -6.70 2.76
N PHE A 554 9.85 -7.46 3.30
CA PHE A 554 10.11 -7.59 4.75
C PHE A 554 11.54 -7.25 5.16
N THR A 555 12.45 -6.94 4.22
CA THR A 555 13.86 -6.64 4.53
C THR A 555 14.02 -5.48 5.52
N LEU A 556 13.19 -4.43 5.41
CA LEU A 556 13.25 -3.31 6.36
C LEU A 556 12.72 -3.68 7.75
N ASN A 557 11.83 -4.67 7.86
CA ASN A 557 11.44 -5.17 9.19
C ASN A 557 12.64 -5.83 9.90
N ILE A 558 13.46 -6.59 9.16
CA ILE A 558 14.71 -7.16 9.69
C ILE A 558 15.66 -6.03 10.11
N ALA A 559 15.87 -5.05 9.23
CA ALA A 559 16.72 -3.90 9.51
C ALA A 559 16.25 -3.10 10.74
N ASN A 560 14.95 -2.88 10.89
CA ASN A 560 14.37 -2.19 12.06
C ASN A 560 14.60 -2.96 13.35
N VAL A 561 14.51 -4.30 13.34
CA VAL A 561 14.83 -5.10 14.52
C VAL A 561 16.31 -5.01 14.86
N VAL A 562 17.20 -5.16 13.87
CA VAL A 562 18.66 -5.07 14.09
C VAL A 562 19.04 -3.69 14.60
N ALA A 563 18.53 -2.63 13.98
CA ALA A 563 18.79 -1.26 14.40
C ALA A 563 18.16 -0.93 15.75
N GLY A 564 16.95 -1.41 16.03
CA GLY A 564 16.33 -1.32 17.35
C GLY A 564 17.10 -2.06 18.46
N LEU A 565 17.93 -3.04 18.12
CA LEU A 565 18.85 -3.69 19.06
C LEU A 565 20.16 -2.91 19.25
N GLY A 566 20.29 -1.72 18.65
CA GLY A 566 21.41 -0.80 18.84
C GLY A 566 22.55 -0.95 17.82
N TYR A 567 22.33 -1.67 16.72
CA TYR A 567 23.35 -1.87 15.67
C TYR A 567 23.11 -0.92 14.49
N GLU A 568 24.17 -0.42 13.88
CA GLU A 568 24.07 0.26 12.59
C GLU A 568 23.79 -0.76 11.48
N VAL A 569 22.94 -0.41 10.51
CA VAL A 569 22.55 -1.31 9.41
C VAL A 569 22.84 -0.67 8.05
N CYS A 570 23.52 -1.42 7.18
CA CYS A 570 23.72 -1.08 5.77
C CYS A 570 22.96 -2.09 4.91
N ILE A 571 22.05 -1.63 4.07
CA ILE A 571 21.29 -2.48 3.13
C ILE A 571 21.86 -2.30 1.73
N VAL A 572 22.07 -3.39 1.00
CA VAL A 572 22.49 -3.40 -0.41
C VAL A 572 21.53 -4.28 -1.19
N ASN A 573 21.14 -3.83 -2.39
CA ASN A 573 20.30 -4.63 -3.29
C ASN A 573 21.07 -5.88 -3.77
N GLY A 574 20.40 -7.03 -3.81
CA GLY A 574 20.95 -8.30 -4.26
C GLY A 574 20.56 -8.71 -5.68
N ARG A 575 19.70 -7.95 -6.39
CA ARG A 575 19.08 -8.37 -7.67
C ARG A 575 19.16 -7.37 -8.82
N ASP A 576 19.69 -6.17 -8.60
CA ASP A 576 19.93 -5.24 -9.71
C ASP A 576 21.27 -5.52 -10.41
N LYS A 577 21.48 -4.90 -11.57
CA LYS A 577 22.72 -5.04 -12.35
C LYS A 577 23.96 -4.56 -11.60
N ILE A 578 23.81 -3.59 -10.70
CA ILE A 578 24.91 -3.09 -9.85
C ILE A 578 25.37 -4.22 -8.92
N SER A 579 24.44 -4.92 -8.26
CA SER A 579 24.73 -6.04 -7.39
C SER A 579 25.40 -7.22 -8.10
N GLU A 580 25.06 -7.47 -9.38
CA GLU A 580 25.72 -8.51 -10.18
C GLU A 580 27.22 -8.24 -10.36
N HIS A 581 27.62 -6.96 -10.46
CA HIS A 581 29.02 -6.57 -10.53
C HIS A 581 29.80 -7.03 -9.29
N TYR A 582 29.16 -6.99 -8.12
CA TYR A 582 29.73 -7.41 -6.84
C TYR A 582 29.64 -8.91 -6.58
N ALA A 583 28.95 -9.69 -7.42
CA ALA A 583 28.97 -11.14 -7.34
C ALA A 583 30.31 -11.74 -7.81
N ILE A 584 31.15 -10.95 -8.51
CA ILE A 584 32.49 -11.34 -8.94
C ILE A 584 33.46 -11.27 -7.75
N ALA A 585 34.25 -12.32 -7.51
CA ALA A 585 35.10 -12.46 -6.33
C ALA A 585 35.95 -11.21 -5.98
N ALA A 586 36.64 -10.62 -6.96
CA ALA A 586 37.47 -9.42 -6.72
C ALA A 586 36.64 -8.21 -6.23
N ASN A 587 35.43 -8.05 -6.77
CA ASN A 587 34.54 -6.95 -6.40
C ASN A 587 33.81 -7.24 -5.09
N LEU A 588 33.47 -8.50 -4.82
CA LEU A 588 32.92 -8.91 -3.53
C LEU A 588 33.90 -8.58 -2.40
N THR A 589 35.17 -8.94 -2.57
CA THR A 589 36.22 -8.59 -1.60
C THR A 589 36.34 -7.08 -1.43
N LYS A 590 36.25 -6.30 -2.51
CA LYS A 590 36.22 -4.83 -2.44
C LYS A 590 35.01 -4.33 -1.64
N LEU A 591 33.82 -4.86 -1.88
CA LEU A 591 32.60 -4.51 -1.14
C LEU A 591 32.77 -4.80 0.36
N LEU A 592 33.17 -6.03 0.72
CA LEU A 592 33.35 -6.44 2.11
C LEU A 592 34.43 -5.63 2.82
N ASN A 593 35.56 -5.34 2.16
CA ASN A 593 36.63 -4.51 2.72
C ASN A 593 36.22 -3.04 2.88
N ASN A 594 35.43 -2.51 1.93
CA ASN A 594 34.96 -1.13 2.00
C ASN A 594 33.93 -0.93 3.11
N LYS A 595 33.05 -1.92 3.32
CA LYS A 595 31.98 -1.87 4.32
C LYS A 595 32.45 -2.31 5.70
N SER A 596 33.44 -3.22 5.77
CA SER A 596 33.92 -3.88 6.99
C SER A 596 32.77 -4.32 7.90
N PRO A 597 31.84 -5.16 7.42
CA PRO A 597 30.62 -5.45 8.16
C PRO A 597 30.91 -6.25 9.42
N SER A 598 30.20 -5.93 10.51
CA SER A 598 30.29 -6.70 11.75
C SER A 598 29.59 -8.06 11.63
N HIS A 599 28.51 -8.10 10.86
CA HIS A 599 27.67 -9.26 10.58
C HIS A 599 27.09 -9.14 9.18
N ILE A 600 26.72 -10.26 8.57
CA ILE A 600 26.03 -10.29 7.28
C ILE A 600 24.71 -11.04 7.42
N ILE A 601 23.65 -10.48 6.86
CA ILE A 601 22.34 -11.14 6.71
C ILE A 601 22.02 -11.26 5.23
N LEU A 602 21.83 -12.50 4.77
CA LEU A 602 21.24 -12.77 3.45
C LEU A 602 19.72 -12.75 3.63
N GLY A 603 19.08 -11.70 3.09
CA GLY A 603 17.68 -11.44 3.29
C GLY A 603 16.74 -12.40 2.54
N PRO A 604 15.44 -12.34 2.86
CA PRO A 604 14.41 -13.06 2.13
C PRO A 604 14.25 -12.52 0.70
N GLY A 605 13.49 -13.22 -0.14
CA GLY A 605 13.16 -12.81 -1.50
C GLY A 605 12.28 -13.82 -2.24
N PRO A 606 11.62 -13.40 -3.33
CA PRO A 606 10.80 -14.27 -4.17
C PRO A 606 11.65 -15.12 -5.11
N GLY A 607 11.11 -16.20 -5.66
CA GLY A 607 11.80 -17.02 -6.66
C GLY A 607 12.84 -17.97 -6.06
N VAL A 608 13.96 -18.15 -6.77
CA VAL A 608 15.03 -19.06 -6.35
C VAL A 608 16.27 -18.27 -5.93
N PRO A 609 17.13 -18.83 -5.04
CA PRO A 609 18.34 -18.13 -4.59
C PRO A 609 19.27 -17.65 -5.72
N GLU A 610 19.34 -18.40 -6.82
CA GLU A 610 20.18 -18.10 -7.98
C GLU A 610 19.77 -16.81 -8.72
N ASP A 611 18.54 -16.33 -8.50
CA ASP A 611 18.09 -15.02 -9.00
C ASP A 611 18.89 -13.87 -8.35
N SER A 612 19.50 -14.10 -7.18
CA SER A 612 20.46 -13.17 -6.57
C SER A 612 21.89 -13.69 -6.67
N LYS A 613 22.61 -13.22 -7.70
CA LYS A 613 24.02 -13.56 -7.90
C LYS A 613 24.89 -13.15 -6.70
N LEU A 614 24.60 -11.99 -6.09
CA LEU A 614 25.35 -11.50 -4.94
C LEU A 614 25.13 -12.37 -3.69
N THR A 615 23.89 -12.73 -3.39
CA THR A 615 23.55 -13.65 -2.28
C THR A 615 24.26 -14.99 -2.46
N MET A 616 24.23 -15.56 -3.67
CA MET A 616 24.93 -16.81 -3.97
C MET A 616 26.45 -16.69 -3.86
N ALA A 617 27.04 -15.56 -4.26
CA ALA A 617 28.47 -15.33 -4.13
C ALA A 617 28.92 -15.26 -2.65
N ILE A 618 28.16 -14.58 -1.80
CA ILE A 618 28.44 -14.50 -0.35
C ILE A 618 28.28 -15.88 0.31
N ALA A 619 27.21 -16.62 -0.01
CA ALA A 619 27.00 -17.97 0.51
C ALA A 619 28.19 -18.88 0.13
N LYS A 620 28.66 -18.84 -1.12
CA LYS A 620 29.84 -19.60 -1.58
C LYS A 620 31.10 -19.22 -0.81
N LEU A 621 31.38 -17.93 -0.66
CA LEU A 621 32.54 -17.43 0.08
C LEU A 621 32.52 -17.86 1.55
N ALA A 622 31.32 -17.92 2.15
CA ALA A 622 31.16 -18.39 3.52
C ALA A 622 31.51 -19.88 3.68
N LEU A 623 31.10 -20.72 2.71
CA LEU A 623 31.35 -22.16 2.75
C LEU A 623 32.78 -22.56 2.36
N THR A 624 33.56 -21.69 1.71
CA THR A 624 35.00 -21.94 1.52
C THR A 624 35.81 -21.68 2.80
N GLY A 625 35.20 -21.05 3.81
CA GLY A 625 35.86 -20.63 5.04
C GLY A 625 36.68 -19.34 4.90
N GLU A 626 36.56 -18.64 3.76
CA GLU A 626 37.25 -17.38 3.50
C GLU A 626 36.53 -16.17 4.12
N LEU A 627 35.25 -16.33 4.50
CA LEU A 627 34.48 -15.29 5.18
C LEU A 627 34.61 -15.43 6.71
N ASN A 628 35.45 -14.60 7.33
CA ASN A 628 35.56 -14.53 8.79
C ASN A 628 34.55 -13.53 9.41
N ILE A 629 33.29 -13.59 8.98
CA ILE A 629 32.22 -12.68 9.43
C ILE A 629 30.98 -13.51 9.73
N PRO A 630 30.33 -13.34 10.91
CA PRO A 630 29.09 -14.05 11.21
C PRO A 630 28.03 -13.84 10.13
N LEU A 631 27.41 -14.94 9.69
CA LEU A 631 26.44 -14.95 8.58
C LEU A 631 25.12 -15.57 9.02
N LEU A 632 24.01 -14.88 8.73
CA LEU A 632 22.65 -15.38 8.89
C LEU A 632 21.92 -15.40 7.54
N GLY A 633 21.42 -16.56 7.13
CA GLY A 633 20.46 -16.66 6.01
C GLY A 633 19.02 -16.71 6.51
N ILE A 634 18.13 -15.87 5.98
CA ILE A 634 16.69 -15.86 6.30
C ILE A 634 15.89 -16.19 5.04
N CYS A 635 14.99 -17.16 5.11
CA CYS A 635 14.14 -17.63 4.01
C CYS A 635 14.93 -17.94 2.72
N LEU A 636 14.92 -17.07 1.70
CA LEU A 636 15.74 -17.24 0.49
C LEU A 636 17.24 -17.29 0.83
N GLY A 637 17.72 -16.50 1.80
CA GLY A 637 19.10 -16.61 2.28
C GLY A 637 19.40 -17.96 2.96
N HIS A 638 18.42 -18.57 3.62
CA HIS A 638 18.55 -19.93 4.16
C HIS A 638 18.65 -20.97 3.06
N GLN A 639 17.81 -20.83 2.02
CA GLN A 639 17.84 -21.67 0.84
C GLN A 639 19.18 -21.55 0.10
N ALA A 640 19.69 -20.33 -0.08
CA ALA A 640 20.99 -20.05 -0.69
C ALA A 640 22.13 -20.80 0.00
N ILE A 641 22.18 -20.75 1.34
CA ILE A 641 23.19 -21.46 2.14
C ILE A 641 23.02 -22.97 1.98
N GLY A 642 21.78 -23.49 2.05
CA GLY A 642 21.50 -24.91 1.88
C GLY A 642 21.93 -25.44 0.51
N ILE A 643 21.52 -24.82 -0.58
CA ILE A 643 21.89 -25.28 -1.92
C ILE A 643 23.39 -25.17 -2.19
N THR A 644 24.07 -24.18 -1.59
CA THR A 644 25.53 -24.05 -1.70
C THR A 644 26.24 -25.19 -0.97
N ASP A 645 25.68 -25.68 0.16
CA ASP A 645 26.18 -26.89 0.84
C ASP A 645 25.85 -28.18 0.09
N GLY A 646 24.92 -28.15 -0.87
CA GLY A 646 24.48 -29.30 -1.67
C GLY A 646 23.15 -29.91 -1.24
N TYR A 647 22.31 -29.19 -0.48
CA TYR A 647 20.90 -29.57 -0.32
C TYR A 647 20.12 -29.33 -1.60
N ASP A 648 19.03 -30.08 -1.81
CA ASP A 648 18.11 -29.87 -2.91
C ASP A 648 17.11 -28.77 -2.57
N LEU A 649 16.78 -27.90 -3.53
CA LEU A 649 15.66 -26.96 -3.42
C LEU A 649 14.42 -27.57 -4.08
N ILE A 650 13.37 -27.77 -3.31
CA ILE A 650 12.12 -28.37 -3.78
C ILE A 650 10.92 -27.50 -3.42
N GLN A 651 9.80 -27.68 -4.12
CA GLN A 651 8.52 -27.20 -3.61
C GLN A 651 8.22 -27.91 -2.29
N ASP A 652 7.68 -27.18 -1.31
CA ASP A 652 7.31 -27.78 -0.03
C ASP A 652 6.31 -28.92 -0.27
N PRO A 653 6.64 -30.17 0.11
CA PRO A 653 5.73 -31.30 -0.05
C PRO A 653 4.39 -31.13 0.68
N ASN A 654 4.35 -30.23 1.67
CA ASN A 654 3.15 -29.91 2.45
C ASN A 654 2.38 -28.71 1.89
N GLY A 655 2.80 -28.17 0.74
CA GLY A 655 2.23 -26.97 0.12
C GLY A 655 2.85 -25.67 0.62
N ALA A 656 2.62 -24.59 -0.12
CA ALA A 656 3.16 -23.28 0.25
C ALA A 656 2.53 -22.75 1.54
N ILE A 657 3.35 -22.10 2.37
CA ILE A 657 2.91 -21.49 3.63
C ILE A 657 3.29 -20.02 3.62
N HIS A 658 2.28 -19.15 3.66
CA HIS A 658 2.43 -17.70 3.72
C HIS A 658 1.66 -17.13 4.91
N GLY A 659 2.28 -16.24 5.68
CA GLY A 659 1.65 -15.52 6.79
C GLY A 659 1.23 -16.37 7.98
N THR A 660 1.58 -17.66 8.01
CA THR A 660 1.10 -18.62 9.02
C THR A 660 2.23 -19.00 9.99
N PRO A 661 2.03 -18.85 11.32
CA PRO A 661 2.94 -19.40 12.32
C PRO A 661 2.89 -20.93 12.35
N VAL A 662 4.05 -21.59 12.30
CA VAL A 662 4.18 -23.05 12.44
C VAL A 662 5.06 -23.42 13.63
N ALA A 663 4.85 -24.59 14.22
CA ALA A 663 5.66 -25.05 15.33
C ALA A 663 7.02 -25.55 14.83
N CYS A 664 8.09 -24.89 15.28
CA CYS A 664 9.47 -25.31 14.98
C CYS A 664 10.08 -25.99 16.19
N GLN A 665 10.37 -27.28 16.07
CA GLN A 665 11.08 -28.07 17.07
C GLN A 665 12.59 -27.92 16.88
N SER A 666 13.30 -27.48 17.92
CA SER A 666 14.74 -27.22 17.87
C SER A 666 15.54 -28.04 18.88
N ASP A 667 16.80 -28.31 18.56
CA ASP A 667 17.69 -29.17 19.35
C ASP A 667 18.40 -28.45 20.52
N GLY A 668 18.06 -27.18 20.75
CA GLY A 668 18.68 -26.34 21.79
C GLY A 668 20.02 -25.72 21.40
N SER A 669 20.46 -25.85 20.14
CA SER A 669 21.79 -25.42 19.70
C SER A 669 21.77 -24.17 18.80
N GLY A 670 22.92 -23.52 18.68
CA GLY A 670 23.07 -22.29 17.88
C GLY A 670 22.18 -21.15 18.40
N LEU A 671 21.34 -20.61 17.52
CA LEU A 671 20.40 -19.53 17.80
C LEU A 671 19.21 -19.97 18.67
N PHE A 672 18.95 -21.28 18.75
CA PHE A 672 17.78 -21.85 19.41
C PHE A 672 18.07 -22.23 20.87
N ARG A 673 18.39 -21.26 21.71
CA ARG A 673 18.66 -21.49 23.15
C ARG A 673 17.60 -20.81 24.01
N GLY A 674 17.32 -21.38 25.19
CA GLY A 674 16.42 -20.79 26.18
C GLY A 674 15.02 -20.53 25.60
N ASP A 675 14.59 -19.28 25.64
CA ASP A 675 13.25 -18.87 25.18
C ASP A 675 13.00 -19.03 23.68
N ASN A 676 14.04 -19.31 22.89
CA ASN A 676 13.95 -19.56 21.44
C ASN A 676 13.65 -21.02 21.09
N MET A 677 13.59 -21.91 22.08
CA MET A 677 13.32 -23.32 21.85
C MET A 677 11.82 -23.59 21.65
N ASN A 678 11.48 -24.43 20.68
CA ASN A 678 10.13 -24.98 20.47
C ASN A 678 9.04 -23.90 20.44
N ARG A 679 9.11 -23.00 19.44
CA ARG A 679 8.22 -21.84 19.29
C ARG A 679 7.48 -21.84 17.95
N LEU A 680 6.50 -20.95 17.86
CA LEU A 680 5.78 -20.65 16.63
C LEU A 680 6.50 -19.54 15.87
N TYR A 681 6.85 -19.82 14.62
CA TYR A 681 7.45 -18.84 13.71
C TYR A 681 6.69 -18.75 12.40
N VAL A 682 6.56 -17.54 11.87
CA VAL A 682 5.83 -17.28 10.63
C VAL A 682 6.66 -17.70 9.42
N ARG A 683 6.00 -18.41 8.51
CA ARG A 683 6.56 -18.81 7.21
C ARG A 683 5.98 -17.96 6.09
N TYR A 684 6.85 -17.58 5.15
CA TYR A 684 6.51 -16.97 3.86
C TYR A 684 7.29 -17.69 2.75
N ASN A 685 7.06 -18.98 2.58
CA ASN A 685 7.83 -19.78 1.62
C ASN A 685 6.98 -20.84 0.91
N SER A 686 7.25 -21.00 -0.39
CA SER A 686 6.70 -22.08 -1.22
C SER A 686 7.74 -23.16 -1.49
N LEU A 687 9.02 -22.79 -1.42
CA LEU A 687 10.16 -23.69 -1.59
C LEU A 687 10.83 -23.96 -0.25
N VAL A 688 11.43 -25.14 -0.10
CA VAL A 688 12.21 -25.55 1.07
C VAL A 688 13.45 -26.31 0.61
N ILE A 689 14.49 -26.31 1.45
CA ILE A 689 15.62 -27.21 1.26
C ILE A 689 15.31 -28.61 1.80
N ALA A 690 15.82 -29.64 1.11
CA ALA A 690 15.62 -31.03 1.47
C ALA A 690 16.88 -31.87 1.18
N GLY A 691 16.86 -33.13 1.62
CA GLY A 691 17.96 -34.06 1.42
C GLY A 691 19.11 -33.87 2.41
N LYS A 692 20.34 -34.15 1.97
CA LYS A 692 21.56 -34.03 2.78
C LYS A 692 22.60 -33.23 2.00
N GLY A 693 23.10 -32.16 2.59
CA GLY A 693 24.25 -31.43 2.06
C GLY A 693 25.58 -32.15 2.26
N SER A 694 26.68 -31.42 2.07
CA SER A 694 28.06 -31.93 2.13
C SER A 694 28.50 -32.41 3.52
N GLY A 695 27.71 -32.12 4.55
CA GLY A 695 27.96 -32.51 5.93
C GLY A 695 28.62 -31.42 6.78
N GLN A 696 28.76 -30.19 6.26
CA GLN A 696 29.27 -29.03 7.00
C GLN A 696 28.25 -28.46 7.99
N PHE A 697 26.96 -28.63 7.69
CA PHE A 697 25.85 -28.15 8.52
C PHE A 697 25.20 -29.27 9.34
N SER A 698 24.59 -28.87 10.45
CA SER A 698 23.66 -29.67 11.23
C SER A 698 22.29 -29.01 11.20
N THR A 699 21.26 -29.78 10.85
CA THR A 699 19.87 -29.37 11.05
C THR A 699 19.59 -29.26 12.53
N ASN A 700 19.24 -28.07 13.00
CA ASN A 700 19.01 -27.79 14.41
C ASN A 700 17.60 -27.26 14.70
N SER A 701 16.75 -27.15 13.66
CA SER A 701 15.32 -26.88 13.79
C SER A 701 14.55 -27.48 12.60
N VAL A 702 13.38 -28.07 12.87
CA VAL A 702 12.44 -28.62 11.88
C VAL A 702 11.01 -28.22 12.25
N ASP A 703 10.11 -28.15 11.28
CA ASP A 703 8.69 -27.98 11.58
C ASP A 703 7.99 -29.31 11.95
N GLU A 704 6.69 -29.24 12.25
CA GLU A 704 5.82 -30.38 12.56
C GLU A 704 5.72 -31.44 11.45
N HIS A 705 6.11 -31.11 10.22
CA HIS A 705 6.15 -32.02 9.08
C HIS A 705 7.57 -32.50 8.73
N GLY A 706 8.58 -32.07 9.50
CA GLY A 706 9.98 -32.44 9.30
C GLY A 706 10.71 -31.60 8.25
N SER A 707 10.11 -30.53 7.74
CA SER A 707 10.78 -29.59 6.83
C SER A 707 11.90 -28.86 7.59
N ILE A 708 13.05 -28.67 6.95
CA ILE A 708 14.24 -28.06 7.56
C ILE A 708 13.96 -26.57 7.83
N MET A 709 13.90 -26.18 9.09
CA MET A 709 13.63 -24.80 9.51
C MET A 709 14.87 -24.06 9.97
N GLY A 710 15.95 -24.76 10.31
CA GLY A 710 17.20 -24.16 10.74
C GLY A 710 18.42 -25.02 10.45
N LEU A 711 19.49 -24.36 10.01
CA LEU A 711 20.82 -24.95 9.88
C LEU A 711 21.82 -24.20 10.75
N ARG A 712 22.79 -24.95 11.27
CA ARG A 712 23.99 -24.43 11.94
C ARG A 712 25.24 -25.07 11.35
N HIS A 713 26.19 -24.26 10.95
CA HIS A 713 27.50 -24.76 10.53
C HIS A 713 28.26 -25.34 11.74
N LYS A 714 29.02 -26.42 11.54
CA LYS A 714 29.66 -27.17 12.64
C LYS A 714 30.81 -26.42 13.32
N SER A 715 31.54 -25.57 12.59
CA SER A 715 32.70 -24.82 13.11
C SER A 715 32.61 -23.30 12.92
N GLN A 716 32.22 -22.82 11.74
CA GLN A 716 32.05 -21.39 11.43
C GLN A 716 30.79 -20.75 12.05
N PRO A 717 30.77 -19.41 12.27
CA PRO A 717 29.63 -18.67 12.80
C PRO A 717 28.53 -18.43 11.73
N ILE A 718 28.12 -19.50 11.04
CA ILE A 718 27.13 -19.46 9.97
C ILE A 718 25.86 -20.17 10.43
N HIS A 719 24.75 -19.46 10.36
CA HIS A 719 23.42 -19.93 10.73
C HIS A 719 22.42 -19.60 9.64
N SER A 720 21.31 -20.34 9.59
CA SER A 720 20.20 -19.95 8.73
C SER A 720 18.85 -20.45 9.25
N VAL A 721 17.79 -19.74 8.90
CA VAL A 721 16.40 -20.04 9.27
C VAL A 721 15.45 -19.88 8.08
N GLN A 722 14.53 -20.81 7.88
CA GLN A 722 13.55 -20.75 6.78
C GLN A 722 12.38 -19.80 7.08
N PHE A 723 12.03 -19.64 8.36
CA PHE A 723 10.97 -18.75 8.84
C PHE A 723 11.46 -17.29 8.98
N HIS A 724 10.53 -16.37 9.24
CA HIS A 724 10.76 -14.93 9.33
C HIS A 724 10.73 -14.44 10.79
N PRO A 725 11.89 -14.31 11.48
CA PRO A 725 11.94 -13.87 12.88
C PRO A 725 11.43 -12.44 13.12
N GLU A 726 11.40 -11.59 12.10
CA GLU A 726 10.97 -10.20 12.15
C GLU A 726 9.44 -10.00 12.08
N SER A 727 8.71 -11.04 11.67
CA SER A 727 7.26 -11.00 11.49
C SER A 727 6.52 -10.73 12.80
N ILE A 728 5.41 -9.97 12.73
CA ILE A 728 4.54 -9.75 13.89
C ILE A 728 3.96 -11.03 14.49
N GLY A 729 3.87 -12.14 13.74
CA GLY A 729 3.38 -13.42 14.25
C GLY A 729 4.47 -14.36 14.77
N SER A 730 5.75 -14.01 14.62
CA SER A 730 6.87 -14.83 15.08
C SER A 730 7.15 -14.58 16.55
N LYS A 731 6.64 -15.46 17.41
CA LYS A 731 6.74 -15.30 18.86
C LYS A 731 8.21 -15.38 19.30
N ASN A 732 8.70 -14.31 19.94
CA ASN A 732 10.11 -14.14 20.34
C ASN A 732 11.11 -14.20 19.16
N GLY A 733 10.69 -13.92 17.93
CA GLY A 733 11.59 -13.93 16.78
C GLY A 733 12.77 -12.94 16.91
N ILE A 734 12.58 -11.82 17.62
CA ILE A 734 13.65 -10.85 17.95
C ILE A 734 14.83 -11.54 18.66
N GLU A 735 14.58 -12.52 19.53
CA GLU A 735 15.63 -13.20 20.28
C GLU A 735 16.48 -14.12 19.39
N ILE A 736 16.00 -14.55 18.22
CA ILE A 736 16.82 -15.23 17.19
C ILE A 736 17.82 -14.24 16.59
N ILE A 737 17.35 -13.06 16.18
CA ILE A 737 18.20 -12.00 15.60
C ILE A 737 19.23 -11.54 16.65
N LYS A 738 18.79 -11.31 17.88
CA LYS A 738 19.68 -10.94 19.00
C LYS A 738 20.74 -11.99 19.27
N ALA A 739 20.37 -13.28 19.31
CA ALA A 739 21.34 -14.36 19.49
C ALA A 739 22.39 -14.34 18.37
N PHE A 740 21.98 -14.09 17.12
CA PHE A 740 22.90 -13.95 16.00
C PHE A 740 23.86 -12.77 16.16
N LEU A 741 23.36 -11.59 16.54
CA LEU A 741 24.17 -10.38 16.72
C LEU A 741 25.18 -10.45 17.88
N THR A 742 25.07 -11.44 18.76
CA THR A 742 26.05 -11.71 19.83
C THR A 742 27.19 -12.63 19.41
N LEU A 743 27.10 -13.23 18.22
CA LEU A 743 28.18 -14.05 17.67
C LEU A 743 29.40 -13.16 17.39
N LYS A 744 30.58 -13.76 17.47
CA LYS A 744 31.85 -13.10 17.15
C LYS A 744 32.53 -13.89 16.04
N SER A 745 33.27 -13.21 15.17
CA SER A 745 34.27 -13.88 14.37
C SER A 745 35.38 -14.39 15.29
N ASP A 746 35.89 -15.59 15.01
CA ASP A 746 37.12 -16.05 15.63
C ASP A 746 38.25 -15.21 15.01
N ALA A 747 38.77 -14.25 15.76
CA ALA A 747 39.76 -13.27 15.29
C ALA A 747 41.07 -13.91 14.83
#